data_AF-D2VW23-F1
#
_entry.id   AF-D2VW23-F1
#
_cell.length_a   1.000
_cell.length_b   1.000
_cell.length_c   1.000
_cell.angle_alpha   90.00
_cell.angle_beta   90.00
_cell.angle_gamma   90.00
#
_symmetry.space_group_name_H-M   'P 1'
#
loop_
_entity.id
_entity.type
_entity.pdbx_description
1 polymer ?
#
loop_
_entity_poly.entity_id
_entity_poly.type
_entity_poly.pdbx_seq_one_letter_code
_entity_poly.pdbx_strand_id
1 'polypeptide(L)'
;MCFSQGAYVDPAVNHFLIAIKNNSINFYNISNIWGPFSNSDLEIMKNSPRLVHNLEHLTIRDIQGRDREGFKFNSISHFYKLKSLDIMESIIDNQEYYKLMNSKMSLPNLVNLLVDSSVNEVEEVAGLSIKPQLYSLEMRTKFDCWSYSMTKLTHLEYSNLRKLSVNLKDLNRISNNLEEFILEQGNIENFSEFAKCEFNNLVSLTISSKSIWKDFLETITEFKPLKLKRLKISTFGLIDFHLIKNICDLEQLTSLDVPDCGIDSIFEEYEWKNLKRLNISENRLCTKAISIIENMPSLIYLSMNNSRLKDHESEIVCGIGLKRDRIRFIDIGKSVNTANADFESNVAFLDSLSDIKILETNQTNDTVSSFQINERMKMRINQLCGLTFKDFEFKYQKPLSFTIEYSIVGRNNKKEIHKTRNIFPQSLSCLDWNEEVLFDSLISEISCDYCIDFSLVMETECSETGLPRKVVFKDHFECPVFDSNMKLLQGNVRLFAKGAKNSQISLDIEFPTYDSIIEYDFDRIPNHPLSLIQNNVSDSNLETYLEGNKWDMNEPSHFVPFLYGISFETPMIIYEANQTLGKWKKPNIIEMISLFSENIGIFSKLVLIKCLEETSDDLFSDILPFLVHCIKYENEYGVLAEYLLKNRCLKSKLFGNQLFWLLKVESSYAVCKLILMKYLKMIDTEYYKIIRYQSSFLDYLDTVQSIQIDFPFLIPFTMKEVKPGIYLITKSEDYSTIELELANGENVILSFQRYSHHAFVLNNFMKIFKNSFLNNQNNENNGALVPKIDYNSSIIEYCPISNYTGFILIPKSVHRMPDNFSIQDLEAKSQTFKDNAVTGMIYDYFIRRIFRIRKNDEIYMDVQGHVARCGFSPCFKIRFRIESLREVVQHMTDNNLFKISILSYATIFKENQQTIYRFLEPFIGPGLHADAMSSLDKLPIEIEKCLRKQIFTTHECSKKRKP
;
A
#
# COMPACT_ATOMS: atom_id res chain seq x y z
N MET A 1 -1.09 -39.89 23.57
CA MET A 1 -2.29 -40.28 22.81
C MET A 1 -2.15 -39.70 21.42
N CYS A 2 -1.94 -40.56 20.42
CA CYS A 2 -2.04 -40.19 19.01
C CYS A 2 -3.44 -40.59 18.57
N PHE A 3 -4.26 -39.65 18.10
CA PHE A 3 -5.55 -39.98 17.48
C PHE A 3 -5.32 -40.15 15.97
N SER A 4 -5.44 -41.39 15.49
CA SER A 4 -5.63 -41.69 14.07
C SER A 4 -7.09 -41.49 13.69
N GLN A 5 -7.31 -41.03 12.45
CA GLN A 5 -8.62 -40.75 11.87
C GLN A 5 -9.60 -41.93 12.00
N GLY A 6 -10.85 -41.61 12.38
CA GLY A 6 -11.99 -42.51 12.32
C GLY A 6 -12.37 -43.19 13.63
N ALA A 7 -12.78 -42.42 14.63
CA ALA A 7 -13.59 -42.94 15.74
C ALA A 7 -14.66 -41.91 16.13
N TYR A 8 -15.91 -42.38 16.22
CA TYR A 8 -17.03 -41.63 16.77
C TYR A 8 -16.74 -41.39 18.27
N VAL A 9 -16.68 -40.13 18.70
CA VAL A 9 -16.38 -39.77 20.10
C VAL A 9 -17.69 -39.58 20.86
N ASP A 10 -17.78 -40.27 22.00
CA ASP A 10 -18.88 -40.21 22.95
C ASP A 10 -19.05 -38.78 23.53
N PRO A 11 -20.25 -38.16 23.50
CA PRO A 11 -20.50 -36.82 24.02
C PRO A 11 -20.31 -36.66 25.54
N ALA A 12 -19.93 -37.70 26.27
CA ALA A 12 -19.68 -37.66 27.72
C ALA A 12 -18.25 -37.24 28.14
N VAL A 13 -17.36 -36.87 27.21
CA VAL A 13 -15.95 -36.54 27.55
C VAL A 13 -15.69 -35.03 27.40
N ASN A 14 -15.40 -34.35 28.52
CA ASN A 14 -15.06 -32.92 28.56
C ASN A 14 -13.96 -32.55 27.54
N HIS A 15 -14.21 -31.51 26.73
CA HIS A 15 -13.31 -31.08 25.65
C HIS A 15 -12.39 -29.93 26.12
N PHE A 16 -11.16 -30.26 26.50
CA PHE A 16 -10.10 -29.27 26.73
C PHE A 16 -9.03 -29.33 25.64
N LEU A 17 -8.50 -28.18 25.21
CA LEU A 17 -7.34 -28.13 24.32
C LEU A 17 -6.09 -28.01 25.18
N ILE A 18 -5.25 -29.05 25.20
CA ILE A 18 -3.92 -28.98 25.80
C ILE A 18 -2.91 -28.80 24.67
N ALA A 19 -2.39 -27.59 24.52
CA ALA A 19 -1.31 -27.31 23.57
C ALA A 19 0.04 -27.43 24.28
N ILE A 20 0.82 -28.47 23.96
CA ILE A 20 2.17 -28.70 24.50
C ILE A 20 3.20 -28.38 23.41
N LYS A 21 4.09 -27.42 23.65
CA LYS A 21 5.22 -27.11 22.73
C LYS A 21 6.40 -26.55 23.52
N ASN A 22 7.61 -27.04 23.27
CA ASN A 22 8.88 -26.50 23.81
C ASN A 22 8.89 -26.24 25.34
N ASN A 23 8.52 -27.23 26.15
CA ASN A 23 8.39 -27.09 27.61
C ASN A 23 7.39 -26.00 28.06
N SER A 24 6.46 -25.63 27.19
CA SER A 24 5.32 -24.77 27.47
C SER A 24 4.02 -25.55 27.32
N ILE A 25 3.10 -25.38 28.26
CA ILE A 25 1.72 -25.88 28.15
C ILE A 25 0.76 -24.71 28.21
N ASN A 26 -0.16 -24.64 27.26
CA ASN A 26 -1.27 -23.69 27.28
C ASN A 26 -2.60 -24.44 27.42
N PHE A 27 -3.36 -24.13 28.46
CA PHE A 27 -4.72 -24.62 28.66
C PHE A 27 -5.74 -23.64 28.12
N TYR A 28 -6.63 -24.12 27.25
CA TYR A 28 -7.78 -23.38 26.74
C TYR A 28 -9.06 -24.14 27.07
N ASN A 29 -10.01 -23.44 27.68
CA ASN A 29 -11.39 -23.90 27.77
C ASN A 29 -12.10 -23.65 26.43
N ILE A 30 -12.69 -24.67 25.82
CA ILE A 30 -13.26 -24.58 24.45
C ILE A 30 -14.79 -24.43 24.46
N SER A 31 -15.48 -24.49 25.61
CA SER A 31 -16.96 -24.42 25.62
C SER A 31 -17.56 -23.44 26.64
N ASN A 32 -18.42 -22.53 26.16
CA ASN A 32 -19.39 -21.78 26.97
C ASN A 32 -20.57 -22.67 27.46
N ILE A 33 -20.52 -23.96 27.17
CA ILE A 33 -21.63 -24.90 27.29
C ILE A 33 -21.09 -26.19 27.94
N TRP A 34 -21.20 -26.20 29.28
CA TRP A 34 -21.22 -27.34 30.23
C TRP A 34 -19.87 -27.80 30.83
N GLY A 35 -19.81 -27.78 32.18
CA GLY A 35 -18.85 -28.49 33.06
C GLY A 35 -17.66 -27.65 33.60
N PRO A 36 -17.39 -27.60 34.92
CA PRO A 36 -16.17 -26.97 35.46
C PRO A 36 -14.91 -27.79 35.12
N PHE A 37 -13.76 -27.12 35.05
CA PHE A 37 -12.43 -27.75 34.99
C PHE A 37 -12.24 -28.64 36.23
N SER A 38 -12.28 -29.96 36.06
CA SER A 38 -12.33 -30.88 37.18
C SER A 38 -10.92 -31.20 37.70
N ASN A 39 -10.75 -31.43 39.00
CA ASN A 39 -9.45 -31.87 39.54
C ASN A 39 -8.90 -33.14 38.86
N SER A 40 -9.79 -33.97 38.29
CA SER A 40 -9.42 -35.17 37.52
C SER A 40 -8.56 -34.86 36.29
N ASP A 41 -8.74 -33.70 35.64
CA ASP A 41 -8.00 -33.34 34.43
C ASP A 41 -6.53 -33.00 34.74
N LEU A 42 -6.26 -32.45 35.92
CA LEU A 42 -4.91 -32.25 36.47
C LEU A 42 -4.30 -33.56 36.99
N GLU A 43 -5.10 -34.51 37.48
CA GLU A 43 -4.61 -35.84 37.85
C GLU A 43 -4.09 -36.63 36.64
N ILE A 44 -4.66 -36.44 35.44
CA ILE A 44 -4.13 -37.02 34.19
C ILE A 44 -2.68 -36.55 33.93
N MET A 45 -2.38 -35.28 34.23
CA MET A 45 -1.00 -34.77 34.15
C MET A 45 -0.11 -35.31 35.27
N LYS A 46 -0.63 -35.46 36.50
CA LYS A 46 0.10 -36.03 37.63
C LYS A 46 0.61 -37.44 37.32
N ASN A 47 -0.16 -38.20 36.53
CA ASN A 47 0.21 -39.55 36.07
C ASN A 47 1.17 -39.55 34.86
N SER A 48 1.58 -38.38 34.35
CA SER A 48 2.52 -38.22 33.23
C SER A 48 3.83 -37.57 33.68
N PRO A 49 4.70 -38.27 34.44
CA PRO A 49 5.89 -37.68 35.05
C PRO A 49 6.83 -37.00 34.04
N ARG A 50 6.97 -37.53 32.82
CA ARG A 50 7.84 -36.92 31.79
C ARG A 50 7.43 -35.51 31.38
N LEU A 51 6.14 -35.18 31.41
CA LEU A 51 5.63 -33.84 31.08
C LEU A 51 5.81 -32.88 32.26
N VAL A 52 5.50 -33.34 33.47
CA VAL A 52 5.58 -32.56 34.70
C VAL A 52 7.04 -32.20 35.05
N HIS A 53 8.00 -33.09 34.79
CA HIS A 53 9.41 -32.91 35.15
C HIS A 53 10.17 -31.90 34.27
N ASN A 54 9.64 -31.51 33.11
CA ASN A 54 10.35 -30.63 32.15
C ASN A 54 9.64 -29.32 31.82
N LEU A 55 8.47 -29.07 32.41
CA LEU A 55 7.71 -27.85 32.12
C LEU A 55 8.43 -26.61 32.66
N GLU A 56 8.74 -25.66 31.77
CA GLU A 56 9.37 -24.38 32.12
C GLU A 56 8.37 -23.23 32.04
N HIS A 57 7.31 -23.34 31.23
CA HIS A 57 6.28 -22.30 31.10
C HIS A 57 4.87 -22.92 31.16
N LEU A 58 3.96 -22.29 31.88
CA LEU A 58 2.57 -22.74 31.99
C LEU A 58 1.64 -21.54 31.82
N THR A 59 0.76 -21.59 30.82
CA THR A 59 -0.32 -20.62 30.64
C THR A 59 -1.67 -21.28 30.88
N ILE A 60 -2.50 -20.66 31.70
CA ILE A 60 -3.85 -21.10 32.05
C ILE A 60 -4.81 -20.00 31.59
N ARG A 61 -5.75 -20.29 30.68
CA ARG A 61 -6.73 -19.30 30.20
C ARG A 61 -8.18 -19.75 30.42
N ASP A 62 -9.03 -18.80 30.81
CA ASP A 62 -10.50 -18.84 30.76
C ASP A 62 -11.16 -20.03 31.49
N ILE A 63 -10.89 -20.16 32.79
CA ILE A 63 -11.59 -21.13 33.65
C ILE A 63 -12.85 -20.46 34.23
N GLN A 64 -13.84 -20.18 33.39
CA GLN A 64 -15.17 -19.78 33.84
C GLN A 64 -16.09 -21.01 33.96
N GLY A 65 -16.01 -21.72 35.09
CA GLY A 65 -17.05 -22.66 35.49
C GLY A 65 -18.29 -21.91 35.99
N ARG A 66 -19.51 -22.37 35.64
CA ARG A 66 -20.77 -21.85 36.24
C ARG A 66 -20.84 -22.13 37.74
N ASP A 67 -20.18 -23.19 38.18
CA ASP A 67 -20.01 -23.50 39.59
C ASP A 67 -18.83 -22.69 40.10
N ARG A 68 -19.06 -21.81 41.07
CA ARG A 68 -18.07 -20.88 41.66
C ARG A 68 -16.87 -21.57 42.34
N GLU A 69 -16.65 -22.86 42.13
CA GLU A 69 -15.45 -23.55 42.58
C GLU A 69 -14.27 -23.15 41.68
N GLY A 70 -13.50 -22.16 42.12
CA GLY A 70 -12.32 -21.67 41.41
C GLY A 70 -11.22 -22.73 41.25
N PHE A 71 -10.23 -22.40 40.41
CA PHE A 71 -9.08 -23.26 40.12
C PHE A 71 -8.26 -23.60 41.38
N LYS A 72 -7.98 -24.89 41.62
CA LYS A 72 -7.18 -25.36 42.77
C LYS A 72 -5.71 -25.59 42.41
N PHE A 73 -4.79 -24.82 43.00
CA PHE A 73 -3.37 -24.86 42.70
C PHE A 73 -2.63 -26.07 43.26
N ASN A 74 -3.19 -26.83 44.22
CA ASN A 74 -2.52 -28.00 44.81
C ASN A 74 -1.87 -28.93 43.77
N SER A 75 -2.45 -29.01 42.56
CA SER A 75 -1.95 -29.78 41.43
C SER A 75 -0.66 -29.25 40.77
N ILE A 76 -0.38 -27.95 40.85
CA ILE A 76 0.80 -27.29 40.23
C ILE A 76 2.07 -27.45 41.08
N SER A 77 1.95 -27.89 42.34
CA SER A 77 3.10 -28.07 43.25
C SER A 77 4.19 -29.03 42.74
N HIS A 78 3.90 -29.86 41.74
CA HIS A 78 4.82 -30.83 41.14
C HIS A 78 5.70 -30.25 40.02
N PHE A 79 5.46 -29.02 39.55
CA PHE A 79 6.24 -28.41 38.46
C PHE A 79 7.50 -27.69 38.95
N TYR A 80 8.47 -28.46 39.47
CA TYR A 80 9.68 -27.88 40.07
C TYR A 80 10.59 -27.12 39.08
N LYS A 81 10.50 -27.35 37.76
CA LYS A 81 11.25 -26.60 36.73
C LYS A 81 10.50 -25.37 36.18
N LEU A 82 9.29 -25.09 36.66
CA LEU A 82 8.47 -24.00 36.13
C LEU A 82 9.16 -22.65 36.37
N LYS A 83 9.48 -21.93 35.30
CA LYS A 83 10.08 -20.60 35.28
C LYS A 83 9.05 -19.48 35.07
N SER A 84 7.98 -19.74 34.32
CA SER A 84 6.89 -18.78 34.07
C SER A 84 5.53 -19.42 34.33
N LEU A 85 4.66 -18.70 35.03
CA LEU A 85 3.27 -19.06 35.21
C LEU A 85 2.39 -17.88 34.82
N ASP A 86 1.54 -18.09 33.82
CA ASP A 86 0.64 -17.09 33.30
C ASP A 86 -0.79 -17.55 33.49
N ILE A 87 -1.58 -16.85 34.29
CA ILE A 87 -2.99 -17.16 34.54
C ILE A 87 -3.79 -16.01 33.97
N MET A 88 -4.60 -16.26 32.95
CA MET A 88 -5.37 -15.23 32.26
C MET A 88 -6.86 -15.54 32.31
N GLU A 89 -7.68 -14.51 32.52
CA GLU A 89 -9.14 -14.51 32.42
C GLU A 89 -9.83 -15.57 33.30
N SER A 90 -9.21 -15.97 34.40
CA SER A 90 -9.71 -17.05 35.26
C SER A 90 -10.29 -16.49 36.56
N ILE A 91 -11.33 -17.14 37.10
CA ILE A 91 -11.78 -16.89 38.47
C ILE A 91 -10.93 -17.74 39.39
N ILE A 92 -10.00 -17.11 40.09
CA ILE A 92 -9.20 -17.78 41.11
C ILE A 92 -9.92 -17.62 42.45
N ASP A 93 -10.20 -18.74 43.12
CA ASP A 93 -10.68 -18.68 44.50
C ASP A 93 -9.61 -18.07 45.41
N ASN A 94 -10.02 -17.25 46.37
CA ASN A 94 -9.11 -16.51 47.23
C ASN A 94 -8.15 -17.44 47.95
N GLN A 95 -8.63 -18.58 48.49
CA GLN A 95 -7.77 -19.54 49.18
C GLN A 95 -6.68 -20.13 48.28
N GLU A 96 -6.98 -20.27 47.00
CA GLU A 96 -6.07 -20.81 46.00
C GLU A 96 -5.05 -19.76 45.56
N TYR A 97 -5.50 -18.51 45.35
CA TYR A 97 -4.62 -17.36 45.19
C TYR A 97 -3.65 -17.23 46.39
N TYR A 98 -4.16 -17.38 47.61
CA TYR A 98 -3.36 -17.41 48.84
C TYR A 98 -2.33 -18.54 48.84
N LYS A 99 -2.68 -19.75 48.40
CA LYS A 99 -1.74 -20.87 48.32
C LYS A 99 -0.64 -20.65 47.28
N LEU A 100 -0.96 -20.00 46.16
CA LEU A 100 0.02 -19.65 45.15
C LEU A 100 1.04 -18.65 45.69
N MET A 101 0.57 -17.66 46.46
CA MET A 101 1.40 -16.58 46.97
C MET A 101 2.06 -16.91 48.32
N ASN A 102 1.51 -17.81 49.14
CA ASN A 102 2.05 -18.15 50.45
C ASN A 102 2.87 -19.45 50.37
N SER A 103 4.18 -19.34 50.65
CA SER A 103 5.29 -20.32 50.85
C SER A 103 5.09 -21.85 50.79
N LYS A 104 3.89 -22.40 50.97
CA LYS A 104 3.61 -23.84 50.98
C LYS A 104 3.69 -24.52 49.61
N MET A 105 3.64 -23.77 48.49
CA MET A 105 3.82 -24.35 47.16
C MET A 105 5.29 -24.41 46.71
N SER A 106 5.81 -25.61 46.47
CA SER A 106 7.18 -25.86 45.98
C SER A 106 7.35 -25.60 44.48
N LEU A 107 7.23 -24.33 44.04
CA LEU A 107 7.75 -23.86 42.74
C LEU A 107 9.11 -23.17 42.92
N PRO A 108 10.24 -23.89 43.09
CA PRO A 108 11.55 -23.31 43.42
C PRO A 108 12.24 -22.57 42.26
N ASN A 109 11.72 -22.67 41.04
CA ASN A 109 12.33 -22.04 39.86
C ASN A 109 11.44 -20.95 39.23
N LEU A 110 10.32 -20.57 39.86
CA LEU A 110 9.40 -19.58 39.29
C LEU A 110 10.03 -18.19 39.32
N VAL A 111 10.30 -17.65 38.12
CA VAL A 111 10.95 -16.35 37.89
C VAL A 111 9.92 -15.30 37.45
N ASN A 112 8.91 -15.71 36.66
CA ASN A 112 7.87 -14.82 36.15
C ASN A 112 6.49 -15.32 36.56
N LEU A 113 5.65 -14.42 37.07
CA LEU A 113 4.27 -14.71 37.41
C LEU A 113 3.36 -13.62 36.81
N LEU A 114 2.48 -14.01 35.89
CA LEU A 114 1.40 -13.19 35.38
C LEU A 114 0.07 -13.73 35.93
N VAL A 115 -0.71 -12.87 36.58
CA VAL A 115 -2.05 -13.17 37.05
C VAL A 115 -2.99 -12.09 36.52
N ASP A 116 -3.69 -12.38 35.44
CA ASP A 116 -4.81 -11.62 34.91
C ASP A 116 -6.11 -12.34 35.29
N SER A 117 -6.73 -11.95 36.41
CA SER A 117 -7.90 -12.66 36.96
C SER A 117 -8.93 -11.72 37.54
N SER A 118 -10.21 -12.09 37.48
CA SER A 118 -11.24 -11.52 38.34
C SER A 118 -11.19 -12.22 39.70
N VAL A 119 -10.90 -11.46 40.76
CA VAL A 119 -10.87 -11.96 42.13
C VAL A 119 -12.19 -11.59 42.79
N ASN A 120 -12.90 -12.57 43.36
CA ASN A 120 -14.12 -12.32 44.14
C ASN A 120 -13.73 -11.80 45.53
N GLU A 121 -14.49 -10.85 46.09
CA GLU A 121 -14.31 -10.18 47.41
C GLU A 121 -13.23 -10.79 48.33
N VAL A 122 -12.16 -10.04 48.61
CA VAL A 122 -11.06 -10.52 49.45
C VAL A 122 -11.10 -9.87 50.83
N GLU A 123 -11.09 -10.69 51.89
CA GLU A 123 -10.65 -10.27 53.23
C GLU A 123 -9.11 -10.20 53.28
N GLU A 124 -8.58 -9.16 53.93
CA GLU A 124 -7.17 -8.76 54.12
C GLU A 124 -6.10 -9.87 53.90
N VAL A 125 -5.25 -9.70 52.88
CA VAL A 125 -4.09 -10.57 52.61
C VAL A 125 -2.88 -10.09 53.44
N ALA A 126 -2.78 -10.53 54.68
CA ALA A 126 -1.62 -10.29 55.53
C ALA A 126 -0.59 -11.44 55.43
N GLY A 127 0.69 -11.11 55.21
CA GLY A 127 1.80 -12.05 55.44
C GLY A 127 2.22 -12.96 54.28
N LEU A 128 2.28 -12.43 53.05
CA LEU A 128 2.81 -13.17 51.91
C LEU A 128 4.35 -13.23 51.95
N SER A 129 4.91 -14.39 52.30
CA SER A 129 6.31 -14.72 52.03
C SER A 129 6.42 -15.39 50.66
N ILE A 130 6.32 -14.62 49.56
CA ILE A 130 6.59 -15.14 48.21
C ILE A 130 8.10 -15.36 48.06
N LYS A 131 8.49 -16.26 47.16
CA LYS A 131 9.85 -16.75 47.06
C LYS A 131 10.85 -15.66 46.64
N PRO A 132 12.06 -15.65 47.23
CA PRO A 132 13.08 -14.67 46.91
C PRO A 132 13.53 -14.70 45.44
N GLN A 133 13.19 -15.72 44.65
CA GLN A 133 13.66 -15.89 43.27
C GLN A 133 12.80 -15.20 42.18
N LEU A 134 11.65 -14.60 42.53
CA LEU A 134 10.76 -13.97 41.55
C LEU A 134 11.40 -12.68 40.98
N TYR A 135 11.47 -12.58 39.65
CA TYR A 135 12.04 -11.45 38.91
C TYR A 135 10.97 -10.52 38.34
N SER A 136 9.88 -11.08 37.82
CA SER A 136 8.76 -10.33 37.25
C SER A 136 7.43 -10.78 37.87
N LEU A 137 6.65 -9.82 38.35
CA LEU A 137 5.28 -10.03 38.83
C LEU A 137 4.35 -9.08 38.07
N GLU A 138 3.37 -9.64 37.38
CA GLU A 138 2.34 -8.88 36.69
C GLU A 138 0.97 -9.33 37.18
N MET A 139 0.20 -8.40 37.72
CA MET A 139 -1.12 -8.62 38.26
C MET A 139 -2.11 -7.67 37.61
N ARG A 140 -2.99 -8.23 36.79
CA ARG A 140 -4.09 -7.54 36.16
C ARG A 140 -5.39 -8.02 36.74
N THR A 141 -6.27 -7.08 37.07
CA THR A 141 -7.62 -7.40 37.53
C THR A 141 -8.59 -6.72 36.60
N LYS A 142 -9.41 -7.50 35.88
CA LYS A 142 -10.51 -6.96 35.08
C LYS A 142 -11.63 -6.52 36.01
N PHE A 143 -11.80 -5.21 36.21
CA PHE A 143 -12.87 -4.64 37.02
C PHE A 143 -13.99 -4.07 36.15
N ASP A 144 -15.15 -4.73 36.15
CA ASP A 144 -16.40 -4.20 35.57
C ASP A 144 -17.41 -3.73 36.64
N CYS A 145 -17.08 -3.81 37.94
CA CYS A 145 -18.04 -3.57 39.04
C CYS A 145 -17.49 -2.56 40.07
N TRP A 146 -18.12 -1.39 40.21
CA TRP A 146 -17.61 -0.25 40.99
C TRP A 146 -17.78 -0.36 42.53
N SER A 147 -18.21 -1.50 43.08
CA SER A 147 -18.79 -1.55 44.44
C SER A 147 -18.20 -2.56 45.45
N TYR A 148 -17.08 -3.25 45.17
CA TYR A 148 -16.56 -4.28 46.07
C TYR A 148 -15.24 -3.91 46.79
N SER A 149 -15.15 -4.32 48.05
CA SER A 149 -13.97 -4.25 48.93
C SER A 149 -12.80 -5.02 48.31
N MET A 150 -11.67 -4.33 48.10
CA MET A 150 -10.55 -4.81 47.29
C MET A 150 -9.38 -5.35 48.11
N THR A 151 -8.62 -6.23 47.47
CA THR A 151 -7.44 -6.94 47.97
C THR A 151 -6.32 -5.98 48.41
N LYS A 152 -5.96 -6.00 49.70
CA LYS A 152 -4.73 -5.39 50.23
C LYS A 152 -3.54 -6.29 49.95
N LEU A 153 -2.55 -5.82 49.18
CA LEU A 153 -1.29 -6.52 49.04
C LEU A 153 -0.25 -5.88 49.97
N THR A 154 0.09 -6.63 51.02
CA THR A 154 1.08 -6.20 52.02
C THR A 154 2.40 -6.95 51.85
N HIS A 155 3.53 -6.24 51.97
CA HIS A 155 4.90 -6.76 52.05
C HIS A 155 5.49 -7.39 50.76
N LEU A 156 5.62 -6.62 49.67
CA LEU A 156 6.30 -7.05 48.43
C LEU A 156 7.83 -6.80 48.45
N GLU A 157 8.51 -7.12 49.56
CA GLU A 157 9.96 -6.91 49.74
C GLU A 157 10.80 -8.06 49.15
N TYR A 158 10.76 -8.22 47.83
CA TYR A 158 11.52 -9.27 47.14
C TYR A 158 12.86 -8.76 46.64
N SER A 159 13.95 -9.35 47.13
CA SER A 159 15.32 -8.95 46.76
C SER A 159 15.61 -9.06 45.25
N ASN A 160 14.98 -10.01 44.55
CA ASN A 160 15.20 -10.24 43.12
C ASN A 160 14.12 -9.66 42.20
N LEU A 161 13.02 -9.10 42.73
CA LEU A 161 11.98 -8.53 41.89
C LEU A 161 12.51 -7.27 41.20
N ARG A 162 12.51 -7.29 39.87
CA ARG A 162 12.95 -6.19 39.00
C ARG A 162 11.80 -5.58 38.22
N LYS A 163 10.76 -6.35 37.92
CA LYS A 163 9.57 -5.87 37.22
C LYS A 163 8.32 -6.12 38.04
N LEU A 164 7.54 -5.07 38.25
CA LEU A 164 6.24 -5.15 38.91
C LEU A 164 5.19 -4.40 38.08
N SER A 165 4.12 -5.09 37.71
CA SER A 165 2.95 -4.50 37.05
C SER A 165 1.72 -4.84 37.88
N VAL A 166 0.98 -3.84 38.33
CA VAL A 166 -0.13 -4.03 39.28
C VAL A 166 -1.30 -3.11 38.95
N ASN A 167 -2.51 -3.67 39.10
CA ASN A 167 -3.78 -2.97 39.05
C ASN A 167 -4.48 -3.16 40.40
N LEU A 168 -4.05 -2.44 41.43
CA LEU A 168 -4.51 -2.70 42.81
C LEU A 168 -4.81 -1.40 43.52
N LYS A 169 -5.78 -1.44 44.45
CA LYS A 169 -6.11 -0.29 45.28
C LYS A 169 -5.20 -0.12 46.49
N ASP A 170 -4.66 -1.17 47.12
CA ASP A 170 -3.85 -1.02 48.35
C ASP A 170 -2.51 -1.79 48.26
N LEU A 171 -1.39 -1.06 48.18
CA LEU A 171 -0.01 -1.52 48.11
C LEU A 171 0.75 -1.04 49.35
N ASN A 172 1.12 -1.96 50.24
CA ASN A 172 1.98 -1.64 51.38
C ASN A 172 3.37 -2.27 51.18
N ARG A 173 4.41 -1.42 51.10
CA ARG A 173 5.84 -1.76 50.93
C ARG A 173 6.18 -2.54 49.66
N ILE A 174 6.92 -1.90 48.76
CA ILE A 174 7.39 -2.44 47.48
C ILE A 174 8.91 -2.63 47.52
N SER A 175 9.44 -3.60 46.77
CA SER A 175 10.89 -3.80 46.63
C SER A 175 11.61 -2.56 46.08
N ASN A 176 12.66 -2.12 46.78
CA ASN A 176 13.56 -1.04 46.34
C ASN A 176 14.41 -1.42 45.11
N ASN A 177 14.40 -2.69 44.69
CA ASN A 177 15.21 -3.18 43.58
C ASN A 177 14.51 -3.15 42.21
N LEU A 178 13.31 -2.57 42.10
CA LEU A 178 12.60 -2.50 40.82
C LEU A 178 13.37 -1.69 39.78
N GLU A 179 13.43 -2.23 38.56
CA GLU A 179 13.91 -1.60 37.33
C GLU A 179 12.74 -1.10 36.46
N GLU A 180 11.61 -1.81 36.50
CA GLU A 180 10.37 -1.44 35.81
C GLU A 180 9.16 -1.54 36.75
N PHE A 181 8.38 -0.47 36.81
CA PHE A 181 7.13 -0.43 37.56
C PHE A 181 5.99 0.07 36.67
N ILE A 182 4.90 -0.69 36.62
CA ILE A 182 3.68 -0.38 35.86
C ILE A 182 2.51 -0.37 36.86
N LEU A 183 1.85 0.78 36.99
CA LEU A 183 0.67 0.95 37.82
C LEU A 183 -0.52 1.24 36.91
N GLU A 184 -1.36 0.23 36.67
CA GLU A 184 -2.44 0.33 35.68
C GLU A 184 -3.72 1.02 36.19
N GLN A 185 -3.96 0.93 37.51
CA GLN A 185 -4.95 1.68 38.29
C GLN A 185 -4.47 1.68 39.76
N GLY A 186 -4.45 2.84 40.42
CA GLY A 186 -4.04 2.98 41.83
C GLY A 186 -5.13 3.63 42.70
N ASN A 187 -4.91 3.79 44.01
CA ASN A 187 -5.61 4.78 44.83
C ASN A 187 -4.57 5.74 45.47
N ILE A 188 -5.02 6.72 46.26
CA ILE A 188 -4.13 7.68 46.95
C ILE A 188 -3.17 6.99 47.91
N GLU A 189 -3.67 5.99 48.65
CA GLU A 189 -2.90 5.27 49.68
C GLU A 189 -1.71 4.53 49.05
N ASN A 190 -1.90 3.88 47.89
CA ASN A 190 -0.81 3.26 47.12
C ASN A 190 0.33 4.20 46.83
N PHE A 191 -0.03 5.43 46.47
CA PHE A 191 0.97 6.40 46.08
C PHE A 191 1.72 6.96 47.29
N SER A 192 1.05 7.11 48.43
CA SER A 192 1.72 7.50 49.66
C SER A 192 2.76 6.47 50.10
N GLU A 193 2.49 5.17 49.90
CA GLU A 193 3.43 4.08 50.16
C GLU A 193 4.51 3.98 49.07
N PHE A 194 4.15 4.20 47.81
CA PHE A 194 5.09 4.32 46.70
C PHE A 194 6.10 5.46 46.94
N ALA A 195 5.64 6.60 47.44
CA ALA A 195 6.47 7.76 47.76
C ALA A 195 7.51 7.45 48.86
N LYS A 196 7.23 6.49 49.75
CA LYS A 196 8.12 6.05 50.82
C LYS A 196 9.20 5.06 50.34
N CYS A 197 9.09 4.54 49.11
CA CYS A 197 10.02 3.54 48.59
C CYS A 197 11.27 4.20 47.97
N GLU A 198 12.46 3.64 48.24
CA GLU A 198 13.73 4.12 47.70
C GLU A 198 14.07 3.36 46.40
N PHE A 199 13.52 3.80 45.27
CA PHE A 199 13.74 3.16 43.98
C PHE A 199 15.08 3.54 43.33
N ASN A 200 16.18 3.09 43.92
CA ASN A 200 17.53 3.39 43.46
C ASN A 200 17.88 2.78 42.08
N ASN A 201 17.06 1.85 41.58
CA ASN A 201 17.28 1.12 40.32
C ASN A 201 16.19 1.32 39.27
N LEU A 202 15.15 2.12 39.54
CA LEU A 202 14.00 2.23 38.64
C LEU A 202 14.38 3.00 37.36
N VAL A 203 14.31 2.31 36.22
CA VAL A 203 14.62 2.83 34.88
C VAL A 203 13.36 3.23 34.14
N SER A 204 12.25 2.53 34.38
CA SER A 204 11.00 2.66 33.64
C SER A 204 9.80 2.72 34.59
N LEU A 205 9.02 3.79 34.50
CA LEU A 205 7.80 3.98 35.27
C LEU A 205 6.62 4.21 34.33
N THR A 206 5.59 3.38 34.42
CA THR A 206 4.33 3.55 33.71
C THR A 206 3.22 3.72 34.71
N ILE A 207 2.44 4.80 34.59
CA ILE A 207 1.27 5.02 35.42
C ILE A 207 0.10 5.32 34.49
N SER A 208 -0.89 4.44 34.45
CA SER A 208 -2.16 4.72 33.81
C SER A 208 -3.21 4.88 34.90
N SER A 209 -3.84 6.05 35.02
CA SER A 209 -4.93 6.18 35.98
C SER A 209 -5.82 7.38 35.70
N LYS A 210 -7.13 7.20 35.92
CA LYS A 210 -8.17 8.21 35.62
C LYS A 210 -8.48 9.13 36.79
N SER A 211 -8.33 8.69 38.05
CA SER A 211 -8.99 9.35 39.19
C SER A 211 -8.08 9.79 40.35
N ILE A 212 -6.77 9.58 40.29
CA ILE A 212 -5.90 9.68 41.49
C ILE A 212 -4.96 10.89 41.48
N TRP A 213 -4.83 11.58 40.35
CA TRP A 213 -3.75 12.57 40.20
C TRP A 213 -3.93 13.85 41.00
N LYS A 214 -5.17 14.25 41.28
CA LYS A 214 -5.44 15.47 42.06
C LYS A 214 -4.90 15.36 43.48
N ASP A 215 -5.11 14.23 44.13
CA ASP A 215 -4.72 14.03 45.53
C ASP A 215 -3.25 13.57 45.65
N PHE A 216 -2.71 12.96 44.58
CA PHE A 216 -1.29 12.62 44.48
C PHE A 216 -0.37 13.85 44.57
N LEU A 217 -0.77 14.96 43.95
CA LEU A 217 -0.03 16.23 43.94
C LEU A 217 0.19 16.82 45.32
N GLU A 218 -0.76 16.64 46.23
CA GLU A 218 -0.67 17.18 47.59
C GLU A 218 0.27 16.35 48.48
N THR A 219 0.60 15.10 48.07
CA THR A 219 1.24 14.12 48.95
C THR A 219 2.74 13.91 48.69
N ILE A 220 3.25 14.24 47.50
CA ILE A 220 4.67 13.99 47.14
C ILE A 220 5.48 15.27 47.04
N THR A 221 6.37 15.47 48.02
CA THR A 221 7.42 16.51 47.99
C THR A 221 8.84 15.95 47.80
N GLU A 222 9.08 14.64 47.99
CA GLU A 222 10.45 14.08 48.10
C GLU A 222 10.77 12.86 47.22
N PHE A 223 9.89 12.44 46.30
CA PHE A 223 10.17 11.28 45.44
C PHE A 223 11.22 11.60 44.35
N LYS A 224 12.41 10.99 44.38
CA LYS A 224 13.45 11.24 43.36
C LYS A 224 14.21 9.96 42.98
N PRO A 225 13.68 9.12 42.08
CA PRO A 225 14.42 8.00 41.51
C PRO A 225 15.61 8.51 40.69
N LEU A 226 16.82 8.21 41.16
CA LEU A 226 18.09 8.70 40.60
C LEU A 226 18.44 8.18 39.20
N LYS A 227 17.67 7.23 38.63
CA LYS A 227 18.01 6.54 37.36
C LYS A 227 16.86 6.44 36.35
N LEU A 228 15.77 7.18 36.52
CA LEU A 228 14.60 7.04 35.64
C LEU A 228 14.91 7.56 34.23
N LYS A 229 14.87 6.66 33.23
CA LYS A 229 15.13 7.00 31.82
C LYS A 229 13.87 7.08 30.97
N ARG A 230 12.81 6.37 31.38
CA ARG A 230 11.54 6.26 30.68
C ARG A 230 10.38 6.51 31.62
N LEU A 231 9.53 7.46 31.26
CA LEU A 231 8.32 7.78 31.99
C LEU A 231 7.13 7.72 31.04
N LYS A 232 6.13 6.92 31.39
CA LYS A 232 4.84 6.88 30.70
C LYS A 232 3.74 7.21 31.69
N ILE A 233 2.97 8.24 31.39
CA ILE A 233 1.84 8.67 32.20
C ILE A 233 0.65 8.81 31.27
N SER A 234 -0.35 7.94 31.38
CA SER A 234 -1.57 8.03 30.55
C SER A 234 -2.76 8.27 31.44
N THR A 235 -3.31 9.48 31.39
CA THR A 235 -4.35 9.94 32.31
C THR A 235 -5.40 10.68 31.49
N PHE A 236 -6.63 10.76 31.99
CA PHE A 236 -7.65 11.62 31.39
C PHE A 236 -7.74 12.88 32.25
N GLY A 237 -7.16 13.99 31.81
CA GLY A 237 -7.26 15.27 32.51
C GLY A 237 -5.97 16.09 32.55
N LEU A 238 -6.03 17.25 33.20
CA LEU A 238 -4.88 18.16 33.37
C LEU A 238 -3.87 17.55 34.35
N ILE A 239 -2.67 17.24 33.87
CA ILE A 239 -1.52 16.96 34.73
C ILE A 239 -0.87 18.27 35.13
N ASP A 240 -0.73 18.50 36.43
CA ASP A 240 0.13 19.56 36.95
C ASP A 240 1.59 19.17 36.71
N PHE A 241 2.33 20.05 36.02
CA PHE A 241 3.72 19.86 35.67
C PHE A 241 4.64 19.63 36.87
N HIS A 242 4.31 20.22 38.03
CA HIS A 242 5.08 20.00 39.26
C HIS A 242 5.25 18.51 39.58
N LEU A 243 4.35 17.68 39.07
CA LEU A 243 4.43 16.24 39.18
C LEU A 243 5.59 15.60 38.44
N ILE A 244 5.80 15.94 37.16
CA ILE A 244 6.88 15.34 36.38
C ILE A 244 8.22 15.71 37.01
N LYS A 245 8.35 16.97 37.47
CA LYS A 245 9.51 17.47 38.23
C LYS A 245 9.74 16.70 39.53
N ASN A 246 8.67 16.36 40.24
CA ASN A 246 8.73 15.60 41.48
C ASN A 246 8.82 14.09 41.25
N ILE A 247 8.79 13.60 40.01
CA ILE A 247 8.91 12.16 39.71
C ILE A 247 10.28 11.81 39.15
N CYS A 248 10.93 12.71 38.42
CA CYS A 248 12.21 12.40 37.82
C CYS A 248 13.17 13.58 37.74
N ASP A 249 14.45 13.23 37.79
CA ASP A 249 15.50 14.10 37.32
C ASP A 249 15.39 14.22 35.79
N LEU A 250 14.87 15.36 35.35
CA LEU A 250 14.64 15.68 33.93
C LEU A 250 15.92 15.56 33.09
N GLU A 251 17.10 15.71 33.71
CA GLU A 251 18.37 15.57 33.00
C GLU A 251 18.64 14.13 32.56
N GLN A 252 18.06 13.11 33.20
CA GLN A 252 18.28 11.72 32.82
C GLN A 252 17.20 11.13 31.90
N LEU A 253 16.09 11.85 31.73
CA LEU A 253 14.95 11.34 30.99
C LEU A 253 15.23 11.32 29.48
N THR A 254 15.14 10.13 28.88
CA THR A 254 15.37 9.93 27.43
C THR A 254 14.08 9.67 26.66
N SER A 255 13.02 9.24 27.35
CA SER A 255 11.70 8.98 26.77
C SER A 255 10.60 9.44 27.72
N LEU A 256 9.68 10.25 27.20
CA LEU A 256 8.48 10.70 27.88
C LEU A 256 7.25 10.40 27.03
N ASP A 257 6.26 9.72 27.61
CA ASP A 257 5.00 9.34 26.96
C ASP A 257 3.83 9.81 27.83
N VAL A 258 3.16 10.87 27.42
CA VAL A 258 2.15 11.61 28.21
C VAL A 258 0.89 11.86 27.39
N PRO A 259 0.20 10.82 26.91
CA PRO A 259 -0.98 11.00 26.07
C PRO A 259 -2.19 11.49 26.89
N ASP A 260 -2.98 12.40 26.32
CA ASP A 260 -4.24 12.93 26.89
C ASP A 260 -4.11 13.62 28.28
N CYS A 261 -2.96 14.23 28.54
CA CYS A 261 -2.59 14.78 29.85
C CYS A 261 -2.81 16.30 30.02
N GLY A 262 -3.36 17.00 29.03
CA GLY A 262 -3.62 18.45 29.08
C GLY A 262 -2.35 19.30 29.29
N ILE A 263 -1.34 19.12 28.44
CA ILE A 263 0.04 19.62 28.58
C ILE A 263 0.22 21.07 28.09
N ASP A 264 -0.61 22.01 28.55
CA ASP A 264 -0.52 23.39 28.03
C ASP A 264 0.74 24.15 28.54
N SER A 265 1.28 23.80 29.72
CA SER A 265 2.36 24.55 30.41
C SER A 265 3.65 23.79 30.70
N ILE A 266 3.69 22.48 30.44
CA ILE A 266 4.79 21.57 30.85
C ILE A 266 6.16 21.96 30.27
N PHE A 267 6.17 22.61 29.11
CA PHE A 267 7.41 22.87 28.40
C PHE A 267 8.09 24.18 28.81
N GLU A 268 7.37 25.15 29.38
CA GLU A 268 7.86 26.54 29.51
C GLU A 268 9.05 26.71 30.47
N GLU A 269 9.23 25.81 31.42
CA GLU A 269 10.16 26.02 32.54
C GLU A 269 11.51 25.27 32.42
N TYR A 270 11.71 24.38 31.43
CA TYR A 270 12.88 23.47 31.43
C TYR A 270 13.51 23.22 30.05
N GLU A 271 14.83 23.01 30.08
CA GLU A 271 15.62 22.57 28.92
C GLU A 271 15.68 21.03 28.86
N TRP A 272 14.95 20.42 27.92
CA TRP A 272 14.92 18.97 27.70
C TRP A 272 16.15 18.46 26.93
N LYS A 273 17.33 18.57 27.56
CA LYS A 273 18.62 18.30 26.88
C LYS A 273 18.81 16.87 26.40
N ASN A 274 18.30 15.89 27.14
CA ASN A 274 18.55 14.46 26.89
C ASN A 274 17.34 13.70 26.35
N LEU A 275 16.20 14.37 26.18
CA LEU A 275 14.97 13.74 25.71
C LEU A 275 15.06 13.41 24.22
N LYS A 276 15.04 12.11 23.90
CA LYS A 276 15.12 11.60 22.53
C LYS A 276 13.77 11.24 21.94
N ARG A 277 12.83 10.85 22.80
CA ARG A 277 11.48 10.44 22.43
C ARG A 277 10.45 11.19 23.27
N LEU A 278 9.55 11.89 22.59
CA LEU A 278 8.40 12.56 23.20
C LEU A 278 7.13 12.06 22.52
N ASN A 279 6.21 11.48 23.29
CA ASN A 279 4.84 11.24 22.85
C ASN A 279 3.90 12.08 23.70
N ILE A 280 3.22 13.02 23.06
CA ILE A 280 2.23 13.94 23.64
C ILE A 280 0.93 13.86 22.85
N SER A 281 0.64 12.71 22.25
CA SER A 281 -0.61 12.47 21.53
C SER A 281 -1.84 12.83 22.38
N GLU A 282 -2.93 13.22 21.73
CA GLU A 282 -4.22 13.52 22.36
C GLU A 282 -4.19 14.73 23.31
N ASN A 283 -3.14 15.56 23.25
CA ASN A 283 -3.08 16.80 24.04
C ASN A 283 -3.63 18.01 23.28
N ARG A 284 -3.96 19.06 24.03
CA ARG A 284 -4.05 20.41 23.47
C ARG A 284 -2.65 21.00 23.55
N LEU A 285 -2.17 21.52 22.43
CA LEU A 285 -0.86 22.14 22.35
C LEU A 285 -1.08 23.59 21.96
N CYS A 286 -0.47 24.50 22.71
CA CYS A 286 -0.43 25.90 22.34
C CYS A 286 0.84 26.19 21.52
N THR A 287 0.83 27.32 20.81
CA THR A 287 1.97 27.80 20.00
C THR A 287 3.29 27.84 20.76
N LYS A 288 3.25 28.14 22.07
CA LYS A 288 4.45 28.16 22.92
C LYS A 288 5.01 26.77 23.19
N ALA A 289 4.16 25.77 23.43
CA ALA A 289 4.61 24.39 23.61
C ALA A 289 5.37 23.91 22.36
N ILE A 290 4.84 24.24 21.19
CA ILE A 290 5.43 23.88 19.90
C ILE A 290 6.78 24.57 19.69
N SER A 291 6.93 25.85 20.05
CA SER A 291 8.21 26.55 19.92
C SER A 291 9.29 26.01 20.88
N ILE A 292 8.90 25.43 22.00
CA ILE A 292 9.84 24.77 22.92
C ILE A 292 10.24 23.40 22.39
N ILE A 293 9.27 22.62 21.87
CA ILE A 293 9.54 21.35 21.19
C ILE A 293 10.48 21.57 20.00
N GLU A 294 10.26 22.64 19.22
CA GLU A 294 11.15 23.05 18.13
C GLU A 294 12.58 23.23 18.62
N ASN A 295 12.79 23.65 19.87
CA ASN A 295 14.10 23.93 20.45
C ASN A 295 14.77 22.77 21.21
N MET A 296 14.13 21.59 21.32
CA MET A 296 14.74 20.45 22.00
C MET A 296 15.95 19.88 21.23
N PRO A 297 17.17 19.88 21.80
CA PRO A 297 18.39 19.62 21.02
C PRO A 297 18.61 18.14 20.65
N SER A 298 18.05 17.22 21.43
CA SER A 298 18.26 15.77 21.33
C SER A 298 17.03 15.00 20.84
N LEU A 299 15.94 15.68 20.52
CA LEU A 299 14.68 15.04 20.14
C LEU A 299 14.82 14.40 18.76
N ILE A 300 14.54 13.09 18.66
CA ILE A 300 14.63 12.29 17.44
C ILE A 300 13.24 11.80 17.00
N TYR A 301 12.37 11.56 17.97
CA TYR A 301 11.00 11.09 17.76
C TYR A 301 10.01 11.99 18.50
N LEU A 302 9.02 12.48 17.76
CA LEU A 302 7.89 13.25 18.27
C LEU A 302 6.59 12.61 17.81
N SER A 303 5.69 12.26 18.73
CA SER A 303 4.29 11.95 18.40
C SER A 303 3.37 12.95 19.06
N MET A 304 2.49 13.52 18.25
CA MET A 304 1.42 14.47 18.58
C MET A 304 0.09 14.00 18.02
N ASN A 305 -0.05 12.69 17.74
CA ASN A 305 -1.24 12.11 17.14
C ASN A 305 -2.51 12.52 17.88
N ASN A 306 -3.58 12.88 17.16
CA ASN A 306 -4.85 13.35 17.73
C ASN A 306 -4.75 14.59 18.64
N SER A 307 -3.63 15.33 18.59
CA SER A 307 -3.55 16.61 19.29
C SER A 307 -4.39 17.64 18.54
N ARG A 308 -5.13 18.45 19.29
CA ARG A 308 -5.93 19.53 18.70
C ARG A 308 -5.03 20.71 18.41
N LEU A 309 -4.48 20.76 17.20
CA LEU A 309 -3.69 21.89 16.69
C LEU A 309 -4.62 22.86 15.95
N LYS A 310 -4.37 24.17 16.10
CA LYS A 310 -4.92 25.18 15.19
C LYS A 310 -4.13 25.21 13.88
N ASP A 311 -4.67 25.83 12.83
CA ASP A 311 -4.02 25.87 11.51
C ASP A 311 -2.60 26.45 11.58
N HIS A 312 -2.42 27.57 12.30
CA HIS A 312 -1.10 28.20 12.47
C HIS A 312 -0.12 27.35 13.31
N GLU A 313 -0.62 26.53 14.22
CA GLU A 313 0.18 25.60 15.02
C GLU A 313 0.63 24.40 14.18
N SER A 314 -0.23 23.94 13.27
CA SER A 314 0.07 22.87 12.33
C SER A 314 1.17 23.28 11.34
N GLU A 315 1.14 24.52 10.85
CA GLU A 315 2.22 25.08 10.01
C GLU A 315 3.56 25.08 10.73
N ILE A 316 3.60 25.52 12.00
CA ILE A 316 4.83 25.53 12.79
C ILE A 316 5.35 24.11 13.00
N VAL A 317 4.46 23.16 13.33
CA VAL A 317 4.81 21.73 13.49
C VAL A 317 5.40 21.15 12.20
N CYS A 318 4.81 21.42 11.04
CA CYS A 318 5.37 21.00 9.75
C CYS A 318 6.76 21.64 9.53
N GLY A 319 6.94 22.88 9.95
CA GLY A 319 8.22 23.59 9.94
C GLY A 319 9.32 22.96 10.81
N ILE A 320 8.96 22.29 11.91
CA ILE A 320 9.93 21.64 12.82
C ILE A 320 10.69 20.52 12.08
N GLY A 321 9.99 19.73 11.26
CA GLY A 321 10.61 18.70 10.43
C GLY A 321 11.51 19.28 9.33
N LEU A 322 11.11 20.42 8.75
CA LEU A 322 11.84 21.07 7.65
C LEU A 322 13.12 21.78 8.08
N LYS A 323 13.14 22.39 9.27
CA LYS A 323 14.27 23.20 9.73
C LYS A 323 15.40 22.40 10.38
N ARG A 324 15.16 21.14 10.77
CA ARG A 324 16.13 20.36 11.56
C ARG A 324 16.23 18.92 11.07
N ASP A 325 17.38 18.56 10.51
CA ASP A 325 17.79 17.18 10.16
C ASP A 325 17.85 16.20 11.36
N ARG A 326 17.45 16.63 12.56
CA ARG A 326 17.60 15.87 13.82
C ARG A 326 16.35 15.08 14.20
N ILE A 327 15.16 15.64 13.96
CA ILE A 327 13.91 14.93 14.26
C ILE A 327 13.60 14.04 13.07
N ARG A 328 13.88 12.75 13.23
CA ARG A 328 13.74 11.75 12.16
C ARG A 328 12.30 11.30 11.95
N PHE A 329 11.42 11.55 12.92
CA PHE A 329 10.05 11.08 12.87
C PHE A 329 9.12 12.02 13.64
N ILE A 330 8.10 12.51 12.95
CA ILE A 330 7.00 13.30 13.53
C ILE A 330 5.68 12.59 13.17
N ASP A 331 4.98 12.05 14.16
CA ASP A 331 3.65 11.47 14.01
C ASP A 331 2.59 12.47 14.51
N ILE A 332 1.99 13.23 13.61
CA ILE A 332 0.99 14.25 13.95
C ILE A 332 -0.43 13.65 13.99
N GLY A 333 -0.61 12.42 13.53
CA GLY A 333 -1.91 11.76 13.51
C GLY A 333 -3.00 12.48 12.71
N LYS A 334 -4.15 11.82 12.58
CA LYS A 334 -5.29 12.35 11.82
C LYS A 334 -6.20 13.22 12.70
N SER A 335 -5.74 14.42 13.11
CA SER A 335 -6.61 15.37 13.84
C SER A 335 -7.33 16.41 12.95
N VAL A 336 -7.17 16.33 11.63
CA VAL A 336 -7.99 17.12 10.68
C VAL A 336 -9.33 16.42 10.46
N ASN A 337 -10.43 17.11 10.79
CA ASN A 337 -11.82 16.66 10.62
C ASN A 337 -12.01 15.74 9.40
N THR A 338 -12.46 14.53 9.67
CA THR A 338 -12.32 13.34 8.82
C THR A 338 -13.22 13.29 7.57
N ALA A 339 -13.79 14.42 7.13
CA ALA A 339 -14.50 14.48 5.85
C ALA A 339 -13.55 14.57 4.64
N ASN A 340 -12.26 14.87 4.87
CA ASN A 340 -11.21 14.96 3.83
C ASN A 340 -10.00 14.02 4.09
N ALA A 341 -10.14 13.01 4.95
CA ALA A 341 -9.05 12.19 5.53
C ALA A 341 -8.28 11.23 4.59
N ASP A 342 -8.52 11.33 3.28
CA ASP A 342 -7.90 10.46 2.27
C ASP A 342 -6.72 11.12 1.53
N PHE A 343 -6.45 12.40 1.77
CA PHE A 343 -5.35 13.11 1.11
C PHE A 343 -4.18 13.33 2.06
N GLU A 344 -3.18 12.45 1.99
CA GLU A 344 -1.83 12.76 2.45
C GLU A 344 -1.30 13.95 1.63
N SER A 345 -0.77 14.99 2.29
CA SER A 345 -0.16 16.13 1.59
C SER A 345 0.96 15.66 0.66
N ASN A 346 1.18 16.36 -0.45
CA ASN A 346 2.18 15.99 -1.44
C ASN A 346 3.60 16.01 -0.83
N VAL A 347 3.88 16.92 0.10
CA VAL A 347 5.15 16.97 0.84
C VAL A 347 5.28 15.80 1.82
N ALA A 348 4.26 15.51 2.63
CA ALA A 348 4.30 14.37 3.55
C ALA A 348 4.49 13.03 2.80
N PHE A 349 3.80 12.86 1.67
CA PHE A 349 4.00 11.72 0.80
C PHE A 349 5.46 11.63 0.35
N LEU A 350 6.06 12.73 -0.12
CA LEU A 350 7.45 12.77 -0.57
C LEU A 350 8.44 12.43 0.57
N ASP A 351 8.22 12.98 1.76
CA ASP A 351 9.04 12.73 2.95
C ASP A 351 8.95 11.26 3.39
N SER A 352 7.77 10.64 3.26
CA SER A 352 7.58 9.21 3.55
C SER A 352 8.43 8.28 2.67
N LEU A 353 8.84 8.74 1.48
CA LEU A 353 9.66 7.97 0.54
C LEU A 353 11.17 8.07 0.82
N SER A 354 11.63 9.18 1.43
CA SER A 354 13.06 9.42 1.69
C SER A 354 13.63 8.58 2.84
N ASP A 355 12.81 8.15 3.79
CA ASP A 355 13.28 7.48 5.01
C ASP A 355 13.68 6.00 4.81
N ILE A 356 13.34 5.42 3.67
CA ILE A 356 13.54 3.98 3.46
C ILE A 356 14.92 3.73 2.86
N LYS A 357 15.76 2.97 3.55
CA LYS A 357 17.06 2.51 3.01
C LYS A 357 16.81 1.40 1.98
N ILE A 358 17.34 1.56 0.77
CA ILE A 358 17.43 0.47 -0.21
C ILE A 358 18.78 -0.17 0.05
N LEU A 359 18.80 -1.48 0.24
CA LEU A 359 20.04 -2.23 0.41
C LEU A 359 20.68 -2.36 -0.98
N GLU A 360 21.79 -1.66 -1.20
CA GLU A 360 22.65 -1.92 -2.35
C GLU A 360 23.47 -3.17 -2.06
N THR A 361 23.37 -4.18 -2.92
CA THR A 361 24.19 -5.38 -2.82
C THR A 361 25.54 -5.11 -3.50
N ASN A 362 26.62 -5.20 -2.72
CA ASN A 362 27.98 -5.14 -3.27
C ASN A 362 28.23 -6.44 -4.04
N GLN A 363 28.04 -6.43 -5.37
CA GLN A 363 28.31 -7.58 -6.22
C GLN A 363 29.72 -7.49 -6.84
N THR A 364 30.35 -8.66 -7.03
CA THR A 364 31.62 -8.83 -7.74
C THR A 364 31.43 -8.59 -9.25
N ASN A 365 32.49 -8.23 -9.97
CA ASN A 365 32.43 -7.91 -11.41
C ASN A 365 32.43 -9.16 -12.32
N ASP A 366 32.61 -10.36 -11.78
CA ASP A 366 32.70 -11.59 -12.59
C ASP A 366 31.30 -12.07 -12.97
N THR A 367 31.03 -12.21 -14.27
CA THR A 367 29.76 -12.72 -14.82
C THR A 367 29.92 -14.14 -15.38
N VAL A 368 28.93 -15.00 -15.13
CA VAL A 368 28.86 -16.38 -15.63
C VAL A 368 27.50 -16.60 -16.28
N SER A 369 27.46 -17.29 -17.42
CA SER A 369 26.18 -17.58 -18.08
C SER A 369 25.37 -18.61 -17.29
N SER A 370 24.06 -18.40 -17.15
CA SER A 370 23.11 -19.34 -16.53
C SER A 370 23.16 -20.73 -17.16
N PHE A 371 23.48 -20.82 -18.46
CA PHE A 371 23.62 -22.09 -19.18
C PHE A 371 24.86 -22.91 -18.80
N GLN A 372 25.73 -22.38 -17.93
CA GLN A 372 26.88 -23.11 -17.37
C GLN A 372 26.61 -23.67 -15.97
N ILE A 373 25.48 -23.29 -15.37
CA ILE A 373 25.12 -23.68 -14.00
C ILE A 373 24.23 -24.92 -14.05
N ASN A 374 24.85 -26.08 -13.89
CA ASN A 374 24.17 -27.37 -13.82
C ASN A 374 23.73 -27.71 -12.38
N GLU A 375 23.07 -26.75 -11.73
CA GLU A 375 22.52 -26.91 -10.39
C GLU A 375 21.00 -26.81 -10.44
N ARG A 376 20.33 -27.55 -9.56
CA ARG A 376 18.88 -27.41 -9.37
C ARG A 376 18.57 -26.05 -8.76
N MET A 377 17.53 -25.41 -9.27
CA MET A 377 17.06 -24.17 -8.67
C MET A 377 16.57 -24.43 -7.24
N LYS A 378 17.01 -23.62 -6.29
CA LYS A 378 16.57 -23.65 -4.90
C LYS A 378 16.31 -22.24 -4.41
N MET A 379 15.47 -22.11 -3.39
CA MET A 379 15.08 -20.84 -2.79
C MET A 379 14.58 -21.11 -1.38
N ARG A 380 14.78 -20.18 -0.46
CA ARG A 380 14.19 -20.24 0.88
C ARG A 380 13.00 -19.30 0.99
N ILE A 381 11.87 -19.80 1.48
CA ILE A 381 10.72 -18.98 1.86
C ILE A 381 10.91 -18.62 3.32
N ASN A 382 11.20 -17.34 3.60
CA ASN A 382 11.51 -16.87 4.95
C ASN A 382 10.21 -16.56 5.68
N GLN A 383 9.57 -15.43 5.37
CA GLN A 383 8.42 -14.94 6.14
C GLN A 383 7.42 -14.17 5.28
N LEU A 384 6.17 -14.17 5.70
CA LEU A 384 5.11 -13.32 5.16
C LEU A 384 4.74 -12.28 6.22
N CYS A 385 4.82 -11.00 5.87
CA CYS A 385 4.51 -9.88 6.76
C CYS A 385 3.27 -9.13 6.27
N GLY A 386 2.67 -8.32 7.16
CA GLY A 386 1.65 -7.34 6.77
C GLY A 386 0.24 -7.89 6.58
N LEU A 387 -0.02 -9.15 6.96
CA LEU A 387 -1.37 -9.70 7.03
C LEU A 387 -2.15 -9.02 8.16
N THR A 388 -3.33 -8.50 7.84
CA THR A 388 -4.26 -7.91 8.80
C THR A 388 -5.57 -8.69 8.83
N PHE A 389 -6.31 -8.65 9.93
CA PHE A 389 -7.64 -9.27 10.00
C PHE A 389 -8.62 -8.75 8.95
N LYS A 390 -8.43 -7.52 8.44
CA LYS A 390 -9.29 -6.93 7.39
C LYS A 390 -9.12 -7.61 6.04
N ASP A 391 -7.95 -8.20 5.79
CA ASP A 391 -7.65 -8.90 4.52
C ASP A 391 -8.42 -10.21 4.42
N PHE A 392 -8.90 -10.73 5.56
CA PHE A 392 -9.81 -11.85 5.65
C PHE A 392 -11.24 -11.30 5.67
N GLU A 393 -11.89 -11.17 4.51
CA GLU A 393 -13.33 -10.83 4.42
C GLU A 393 -14.26 -11.84 5.16
N PHE A 394 -13.69 -12.87 5.79
CA PHE A 394 -14.40 -13.91 6.52
C PHE A 394 -14.82 -13.43 7.90
N LYS A 395 -16.07 -12.98 7.97
CA LYS A 395 -16.84 -12.95 9.21
C LYS A 395 -16.80 -14.34 9.89
N TYR A 396 -15.99 -14.47 10.94
CA TYR A 396 -16.08 -15.46 12.03
C TYR A 396 -15.31 -16.80 11.97
N GLN A 397 -14.28 -17.00 11.14
CA GLN A 397 -13.48 -18.25 11.21
C GLN A 397 -12.00 -17.96 11.52
N LYS A 398 -11.51 -18.56 12.61
CA LYS A 398 -10.10 -18.50 13.00
C LYS A 398 -9.28 -19.37 12.04
N PRO A 399 -8.17 -18.88 11.47
CA PRO A 399 -7.30 -19.71 10.65
C PRO A 399 -6.74 -20.86 11.49
N LEU A 400 -6.87 -22.09 10.99
CA LEU A 400 -6.24 -23.27 11.58
C LEU A 400 -4.75 -23.28 11.22
N SER A 401 -4.44 -23.15 9.93
CA SER A 401 -3.06 -23.10 9.45
C SER A 401 -2.93 -22.30 8.16
N PHE A 402 -1.70 -21.92 7.84
CA PHE A 402 -1.32 -21.27 6.60
C PHE A 402 -0.28 -22.13 5.88
N THR A 403 -0.40 -22.19 4.56
CA THR A 403 0.53 -22.87 3.67
C THR A 403 0.80 -21.97 2.48
N ILE A 404 2.03 -21.94 1.97
CA ILE A 404 2.32 -21.29 0.70
C ILE A 404 2.37 -22.40 -0.35
N GLU A 405 1.44 -22.31 -1.31
CA GLU A 405 1.53 -23.08 -2.55
C GLU A 405 2.41 -22.30 -3.52
N TYR A 406 3.35 -22.98 -4.15
CA TYR A 406 4.25 -22.35 -5.10
C TYR A 406 4.46 -23.23 -6.32
N SER A 407 4.67 -22.60 -7.48
CA SER A 407 4.95 -23.29 -8.74
C SER A 407 5.85 -22.44 -9.61
N ILE A 408 6.78 -23.07 -10.32
CA ILE A 408 7.45 -22.43 -11.47
C ILE A 408 6.48 -22.47 -12.64
N VAL A 409 6.04 -21.31 -13.08
CA VAL A 409 5.03 -21.16 -14.11
C VAL A 409 5.69 -20.56 -15.35
N GLY A 410 5.51 -21.23 -16.48
CA GLY A 410 5.65 -20.62 -17.79
C GLY A 410 4.28 -20.13 -18.26
N ARG A 411 4.23 -19.24 -19.25
CA ARG A 411 3.00 -18.59 -19.72
C ARG A 411 1.84 -19.57 -19.99
N ASN A 412 2.13 -20.73 -20.58
CA ASN A 412 1.11 -21.69 -21.01
C ASN A 412 1.09 -22.98 -20.19
N ASN A 413 2.15 -23.26 -19.43
CA ASN A 413 2.27 -24.47 -18.63
C ASN A 413 2.54 -24.14 -17.16
N LYS A 414 1.53 -24.42 -16.31
CA LYS A 414 1.78 -24.57 -14.88
C LYS A 414 2.53 -25.88 -14.67
N LYS A 415 3.78 -25.81 -14.22
CA LYS A 415 4.46 -26.99 -13.69
C LYS A 415 3.83 -27.39 -12.36
N GLU A 416 4.30 -28.51 -11.81
CA GLU A 416 3.84 -29.09 -10.55
C GLU A 416 3.66 -28.02 -9.45
N ILE A 417 2.51 -28.08 -8.78
CA ILE A 417 2.21 -27.22 -7.63
C ILE A 417 2.79 -27.91 -6.40
N HIS A 418 3.80 -27.27 -5.82
CA HIS A 418 4.39 -27.71 -4.57
C HIS A 418 3.79 -26.91 -3.40
N LYS A 419 3.96 -27.42 -2.18
CA LYS A 419 3.42 -26.79 -0.97
C LYS A 419 4.48 -26.79 0.12
N THR A 420 4.56 -25.69 0.85
CA THR A 420 5.36 -25.62 2.08
C THR A 420 4.73 -26.47 3.19
N ARG A 421 5.41 -26.59 4.33
CA ARG A 421 4.78 -27.05 5.57
C ARG A 421 3.67 -26.11 6.03
N ASN A 422 2.71 -26.65 6.77
CA ASN A 422 1.65 -25.87 7.41
C ASN A 422 2.21 -25.10 8.62
N ILE A 423 1.94 -23.81 8.69
CA ILE A 423 2.23 -22.95 9.84
C ILE A 423 0.96 -22.69 10.63
N PHE A 424 1.07 -22.86 11.95
CA PHE A 424 0.04 -22.43 12.89
C PHE A 424 0.40 -21.03 13.38
N PRO A 425 -0.40 -19.99 13.05
CA PRO A 425 -0.06 -18.61 13.32
C PRO A 425 0.01 -18.36 14.84
N GLN A 426 1.16 -17.89 15.34
CA GLN A 426 1.26 -17.33 16.70
C GLN A 426 0.81 -15.86 16.74
N SER A 427 1.08 -15.13 15.64
CA SER A 427 0.58 -13.80 15.34
C SER A 427 0.23 -13.76 13.84
N LEU A 428 -0.79 -13.00 13.46
CA LEU A 428 -1.09 -12.75 12.04
C LEU A 428 -0.16 -11.71 11.43
N SER A 429 0.53 -10.88 12.23
CA SER A 429 1.37 -9.80 11.69
C SER A 429 2.58 -10.31 10.90
N CYS A 430 3.06 -11.52 11.21
CA CYS A 430 4.20 -12.16 10.58
C CYS A 430 4.10 -13.68 10.69
N LEU A 431 4.17 -14.39 9.56
CA LEU A 431 4.21 -15.85 9.47
C LEU A 431 5.57 -16.28 8.96
N ASP A 432 6.28 -17.13 9.71
CA ASP A 432 7.67 -17.49 9.43
C ASP A 432 7.83 -18.98 9.04
N TRP A 433 8.17 -19.23 7.78
CA TRP A 433 8.43 -20.56 7.22
C TRP A 433 9.88 -20.99 7.41
N ASN A 434 10.86 -20.14 7.10
CA ASN A 434 12.29 -20.49 6.99
C ASN A 434 12.51 -21.86 6.31
N GLU A 435 11.81 -22.11 5.21
CA GLU A 435 11.80 -23.41 4.53
C GLU A 435 12.58 -23.31 3.23
N GLU A 436 13.58 -24.18 3.06
CA GLU A 436 14.29 -24.32 1.79
C GLU A 436 13.49 -25.21 0.84
N VAL A 437 13.27 -24.69 -0.36
CA VAL A 437 12.55 -25.29 -1.46
C VAL A 437 13.54 -25.65 -2.55
N LEU A 438 13.42 -26.88 -3.08
CA LEU A 438 14.21 -27.38 -4.20
C LEU A 438 13.27 -27.65 -5.38
N PHE A 439 13.54 -27.04 -6.53
CA PHE A 439 12.81 -27.29 -7.77
C PHE A 439 13.51 -28.38 -8.58
N ASP A 440 12.74 -29.13 -9.37
CA ASP A 440 13.31 -30.16 -10.24
C ASP A 440 14.00 -29.61 -11.49
N SER A 441 13.74 -28.34 -11.85
CA SER A 441 14.38 -27.68 -13.00
C SER A 441 15.81 -27.26 -12.68
N LEU A 442 16.73 -27.49 -13.62
CA LEU A 442 18.10 -26.97 -13.55
C LEU A 442 18.12 -25.48 -13.93
N ILE A 443 19.04 -24.70 -13.34
CA ILE A 443 19.21 -23.28 -13.66
C ILE A 443 19.50 -23.07 -15.14
N SER A 444 20.31 -23.95 -15.75
CA SER A 444 20.61 -23.93 -17.18
C SER A 444 19.42 -24.20 -18.10
N GLU A 445 18.32 -24.77 -17.57
CA GLU A 445 17.11 -25.12 -18.34
C GLU A 445 15.98 -24.12 -18.13
N ILE A 446 16.12 -23.20 -17.16
CA ILE A 446 15.07 -22.23 -16.85
C ILE A 446 15.10 -21.11 -17.88
N SER A 447 13.96 -20.92 -18.55
CA SER A 447 13.71 -19.77 -19.41
C SER A 447 13.67 -18.47 -18.59
N CYS A 448 14.15 -17.38 -19.20
CA CYS A 448 14.03 -16.05 -18.59
C CYS A 448 12.57 -15.58 -18.40
N ASP A 449 11.62 -16.19 -19.09
CA ASP A 449 10.18 -15.90 -18.96
C ASP A 449 9.51 -16.66 -17.81
N TYR A 450 10.23 -17.51 -17.10
CA TYR A 450 9.67 -18.21 -15.95
C TYR A 450 9.51 -17.26 -14.76
N CYS A 451 8.37 -17.40 -14.09
CA CYS A 451 8.12 -16.83 -12.78
C CYS A 451 7.86 -17.96 -11.76
N ILE A 452 8.13 -17.67 -10.50
CA ILE A 452 7.63 -18.46 -9.38
C ILE A 452 6.38 -17.76 -8.88
N ASP A 453 5.25 -18.42 -9.06
CA ASP A 453 3.98 -17.98 -8.51
C ASP A 453 3.83 -18.53 -7.09
N PHE A 454 3.42 -17.68 -6.16
CA PHE A 454 3.10 -18.04 -4.79
C PHE A 454 1.64 -17.69 -4.50
N SER A 455 0.91 -18.66 -3.97
CA SER A 455 -0.46 -18.48 -3.47
C SER A 455 -0.49 -18.82 -1.99
N LEU A 456 -0.96 -17.88 -1.17
CA LEU A 456 -1.21 -18.16 0.23
C LEU A 456 -2.50 -18.97 0.34
N VAL A 457 -2.44 -20.10 1.05
CA VAL A 457 -3.58 -20.97 1.32
C VAL A 457 -3.81 -21.01 2.81
N MET A 458 -5.01 -20.62 3.22
CA MET A 458 -5.47 -20.73 4.59
C MET A 458 -6.36 -21.96 4.73
N GLU A 459 -6.08 -22.79 5.72
CA GLU A 459 -7.01 -23.80 6.18
C GLU A 459 -7.85 -23.21 7.32
N THR A 460 -9.17 -23.19 7.16
CA THR A 460 -10.12 -22.78 8.21
C THR A 460 -10.99 -23.95 8.61
N GLU A 461 -11.57 -23.90 9.80
CA GLU A 461 -12.60 -24.87 10.19
C GLU A 461 -13.96 -24.39 9.67
N CYS A 462 -14.66 -25.24 8.92
CA CYS A 462 -16.01 -24.95 8.49
C CYS A 462 -16.94 -24.93 9.70
N SER A 463 -17.55 -23.79 10.00
CA SER A 463 -18.45 -23.62 11.16
C SER A 463 -19.66 -24.56 11.16
N GLU A 464 -20.08 -25.06 10.00
CA GLU A 464 -21.22 -25.99 9.88
C GLU A 464 -20.82 -27.45 10.09
N THR A 465 -19.61 -27.83 9.70
CA THR A 465 -19.20 -29.26 9.62
C THR A 465 -18.04 -29.63 10.53
N GLY A 466 -17.32 -28.66 11.09
CA GLY A 466 -16.06 -28.88 11.81
C GLY A 466 -14.91 -29.37 10.91
N LEU A 467 -15.12 -29.49 9.60
CA LEU A 467 -14.11 -29.99 8.67
C LEU A 467 -13.19 -28.87 8.17
N PRO A 468 -11.89 -29.15 7.97
CA PRO A 468 -10.97 -28.19 7.40
C PRO A 468 -11.38 -27.84 5.95
N ARG A 469 -11.54 -26.55 5.68
CA ARG A 469 -11.81 -25.97 4.38
C ARG A 469 -10.58 -25.19 3.93
N LYS A 470 -10.15 -25.42 2.68
CA LYS A 470 -9.08 -24.64 2.05
C LYS A 470 -9.65 -23.37 1.43
N VAL A 471 -9.02 -22.25 1.75
CA VAL A 471 -9.30 -20.94 1.18
C VAL A 471 -8.01 -20.42 0.58
N VAL A 472 -7.97 -20.33 -0.74
CA VAL A 472 -6.85 -19.71 -1.46
C VAL A 472 -7.09 -18.20 -1.41
N PHE A 473 -6.08 -17.45 -0.96
CA PHE A 473 -6.15 -16.00 -1.01
C PHE A 473 -6.21 -15.55 -2.46
N LYS A 474 -7.01 -14.52 -2.71
CA LYS A 474 -7.17 -13.96 -4.04
C LYS A 474 -5.88 -13.28 -4.53
N ASP A 475 -5.12 -12.70 -3.60
CA ASP A 475 -3.84 -12.09 -3.90
C ASP A 475 -2.77 -13.18 -3.98
N HIS A 476 -1.94 -13.08 -5.02
CA HIS A 476 -0.81 -13.97 -5.24
C HIS A 476 0.47 -13.14 -5.39
N PHE A 477 1.62 -13.78 -5.22
CA PHE A 477 2.93 -13.16 -5.44
C PHE A 477 3.53 -13.79 -6.69
N GLU A 478 4.23 -12.99 -7.47
CA GLU A 478 5.00 -13.48 -8.61
C GLU A 478 6.44 -13.00 -8.46
N CYS A 479 7.38 -13.93 -8.47
CA CYS A 479 8.80 -13.64 -8.51
C CYS A 479 9.37 -14.04 -9.87
N PRO A 480 9.90 -13.12 -10.67
CA PRO A 480 10.62 -13.52 -11.87
C PRO A 480 11.89 -14.25 -11.44
N VAL A 481 12.36 -15.23 -12.22
CA VAL A 481 13.62 -15.92 -11.89
C VAL A 481 14.83 -15.02 -12.19
N PHE A 482 14.72 -14.22 -13.25
CA PHE A 482 15.72 -13.24 -13.66
C PHE A 482 15.20 -11.82 -13.47
N ASP A 483 16.08 -10.88 -13.12
CA ASP A 483 15.75 -9.46 -13.01
C ASP A 483 15.67 -8.78 -14.39
N SER A 484 15.39 -7.48 -14.40
CA SER A 484 15.35 -6.65 -15.61
C SER A 484 16.67 -6.60 -16.40
N ASN A 485 17.79 -6.89 -15.74
CA ASN A 485 19.13 -6.91 -16.34
C ASN A 485 19.52 -8.34 -16.76
N MET A 486 18.55 -9.26 -16.79
CA MET A 486 18.75 -10.67 -17.13
C MET A 486 19.71 -11.39 -16.17
N LYS A 487 19.85 -10.89 -14.95
CA LYS A 487 20.63 -11.54 -13.90
C LYS A 487 19.73 -12.43 -13.08
N LEU A 488 20.19 -13.64 -12.77
CA LEU A 488 19.49 -14.52 -11.83
C LEU A 488 19.34 -13.79 -10.49
N LEU A 489 18.14 -13.78 -9.92
CA LEU A 489 17.94 -13.21 -8.59
C LEU A 489 18.79 -13.98 -7.56
N GLN A 490 19.49 -13.23 -6.71
CA GLN A 490 20.37 -13.77 -5.67
C GLN A 490 20.15 -13.00 -4.37
N GLY A 491 20.24 -13.69 -3.22
CA GLY A 491 20.06 -13.10 -1.90
C GLY A 491 18.60 -12.85 -1.54
N ASN A 492 18.38 -11.94 -0.59
CA ASN A 492 17.04 -11.65 -0.06
C ASN A 492 16.22 -10.82 -1.06
N VAL A 493 15.01 -11.28 -1.36
CA VAL A 493 14.03 -10.61 -2.22
C VAL A 493 12.72 -10.48 -1.46
N ARG A 494 12.14 -9.27 -1.49
CA ARG A 494 10.83 -9.00 -0.88
C ARG A 494 9.80 -8.83 -1.98
N LEU A 495 8.81 -9.71 -2.01
CA LEU A 495 7.71 -9.66 -2.96
C LEU A 495 6.52 -8.97 -2.33
N PHE A 496 5.74 -8.24 -3.11
CA PHE A 496 4.48 -7.65 -2.68
C PHE A 496 3.32 -8.32 -3.41
N ALA A 497 2.21 -8.52 -2.71
CA ALA A 497 1.06 -9.24 -3.26
C ALA A 497 0.44 -8.45 -4.44
N LYS A 498 0.21 -9.12 -5.57
CA LYS A 498 -0.43 -8.53 -6.75
C LYS A 498 -1.94 -8.39 -6.54
N GLY A 499 -2.52 -7.31 -7.08
CA GLY A 499 -3.98 -7.13 -7.18
C GLY A 499 -4.65 -6.38 -6.02
N ALA A 500 -4.03 -6.33 -4.84
CA ALA A 500 -4.57 -5.58 -3.71
C ALA A 500 -4.11 -4.11 -3.74
N LYS A 501 -5.08 -3.19 -3.81
CA LYS A 501 -4.83 -1.72 -3.80
C LYS A 501 -4.19 -1.20 -2.51
N ASN A 502 -4.08 -2.03 -1.48
CA ASN A 502 -3.59 -1.67 -0.15
C ASN A 502 -2.75 -2.78 0.50
N SER A 503 -2.24 -3.76 -0.26
CA SER A 503 -1.47 -4.85 0.36
C SER A 503 -0.15 -4.32 0.89
N GLN A 504 -0.11 -4.08 2.20
CA GLN A 504 1.12 -4.12 2.99
C GLN A 504 1.68 -5.56 3.10
N ILE A 505 0.95 -6.53 2.54
CA ILE A 505 1.33 -7.94 2.54
C ILE A 505 2.57 -8.12 1.66
N SER A 506 3.65 -8.57 2.28
CA SER A 506 4.91 -8.86 1.61
C SER A 506 5.41 -10.26 1.96
N LEU A 507 5.99 -10.94 0.98
CA LEU A 507 6.63 -12.24 1.14
C LEU A 507 8.15 -12.09 0.98
N ASP A 508 8.89 -12.34 2.04
CA ASP A 508 10.35 -12.36 2.05
C ASP A 508 10.84 -13.77 1.65
N ILE A 509 11.61 -13.83 0.57
CA ILE A 509 12.28 -15.03 0.08
C ILE A 509 13.79 -14.78 -0.03
N GLU A 510 14.58 -15.85 -0.12
CA GLU A 510 16.02 -15.79 -0.28
C GLU A 510 16.47 -16.75 -1.37
N PHE A 511 17.11 -16.23 -2.41
CA PHE A 511 17.80 -17.03 -3.42
C PHE A 511 19.24 -17.29 -2.99
N PRO A 512 19.84 -18.42 -3.43
CA PRO A 512 21.27 -18.67 -3.23
C PRO A 512 22.12 -17.52 -3.76
N THR A 513 23.15 -17.18 -3.01
CA THR A 513 24.18 -16.25 -3.47
C THR A 513 25.33 -17.05 -4.06
N TYR A 514 25.81 -16.65 -5.23
CA TYR A 514 26.94 -17.23 -5.92
C TYR A 514 28.11 -16.24 -5.91
N ASP A 515 29.33 -16.73 -6.07
CA ASP A 515 30.54 -15.88 -6.10
C ASP A 515 30.60 -14.98 -7.35
N SER A 516 29.79 -15.29 -8.36
CA SER A 516 29.69 -14.59 -9.63
C SER A 516 28.24 -14.16 -9.92
N ILE A 517 28.09 -13.11 -10.71
CA ILE A 517 26.79 -12.71 -11.25
C ILE A 517 26.39 -13.71 -12.32
N ILE A 518 25.28 -14.42 -12.10
CA ILE A 518 24.74 -15.34 -13.09
C ILE A 518 23.83 -14.56 -14.04
N GLU A 519 24.13 -14.56 -15.33
CA GLU A 519 23.42 -13.80 -16.36
C GLU A 519 22.84 -14.72 -17.43
N TYR A 520 21.65 -14.39 -17.92
CA TYR A 520 21.01 -15.07 -19.04
C TYR A 520 21.50 -14.46 -20.35
N ASP A 521 22.18 -15.25 -21.17
CA ASP A 521 22.85 -14.80 -22.39
C ASP A 521 22.00 -15.14 -23.63
N PHE A 522 21.41 -14.14 -24.28
CA PHE A 522 20.55 -14.35 -25.45
C PHE A 522 21.31 -14.73 -26.72
N ASP A 523 22.62 -14.50 -26.77
CA ASP A 523 23.45 -14.71 -27.95
C ASP A 523 24.22 -16.03 -27.86
N ARG A 524 24.22 -16.67 -26.69
CA ARG A 524 24.82 -17.98 -26.48
C ARG A 524 23.79 -19.09 -26.67
N ILE A 525 24.17 -20.07 -27.48
CA ILE A 525 23.38 -21.31 -27.64
C ILE A 525 23.34 -22.04 -26.28
N PRO A 526 22.16 -22.36 -25.74
CA PRO A 526 22.03 -23.09 -24.48
C PRO A 526 22.76 -24.44 -24.54
N ASN A 527 23.55 -24.77 -23.50
CA ASN A 527 24.29 -26.03 -23.43
C ASN A 527 23.35 -27.19 -23.08
N HIS A 528 22.53 -27.66 -24.03
CA HIS A 528 21.76 -28.88 -23.81
C HIS A 528 22.60 -30.13 -24.15
N PRO A 529 22.56 -31.18 -23.32
CA PRO A 529 23.02 -32.48 -23.75
C PRO A 529 22.10 -32.96 -24.89
N LEU A 530 22.65 -33.02 -26.10
CA LEU A 530 22.01 -33.50 -27.34
C LEU A 530 21.20 -34.80 -27.17
N SER A 531 21.47 -35.59 -26.12
CA SER A 531 20.81 -36.86 -25.82
C SER A 531 19.36 -36.77 -25.33
N LEU A 532 18.93 -35.67 -24.69
CA LEU A 532 17.53 -35.52 -24.23
C LEU A 532 16.60 -34.96 -25.33
N ILE A 533 17.19 -34.22 -26.27
CA ILE A 533 16.49 -33.61 -27.42
C ILE A 533 16.08 -34.68 -28.43
N GLN A 534 16.87 -35.73 -28.64
CA GLN A 534 16.61 -36.68 -29.74
C GLN A 534 15.30 -37.48 -29.66
N ASN A 535 14.62 -37.55 -28.51
CA ASN A 535 13.41 -38.40 -28.37
C ASN A 535 12.07 -37.65 -28.43
N ASN A 536 12.03 -36.30 -28.38
CA ASN A 536 10.77 -35.51 -28.36
C ASN A 536 10.75 -34.31 -29.35
N VAL A 537 11.75 -34.17 -30.23
CA VAL A 537 12.02 -32.87 -30.91
C VAL A 537 11.42 -32.70 -32.30
N SER A 538 10.68 -33.66 -32.82
CA SER A 538 9.98 -33.47 -34.10
C SER A 538 8.94 -32.34 -34.08
N ASP A 539 8.49 -31.88 -32.90
CA ASP A 539 7.43 -30.87 -32.76
C ASP A 539 7.93 -29.50 -32.22
N SER A 540 9.25 -29.26 -32.13
CA SER A 540 9.80 -28.13 -31.33
C SER A 540 10.67 -27.11 -32.07
N ASN A 541 10.80 -27.19 -33.39
CA ASN A 541 11.61 -26.21 -34.14
C ASN A 541 10.79 -24.92 -34.36
N LEU A 542 11.36 -23.74 -34.06
CA LEU A 542 10.64 -22.46 -34.25
C LEU A 542 10.18 -22.28 -35.70
N GLU A 543 10.96 -22.77 -36.66
CA GLU A 543 10.59 -22.77 -38.09
C GLU A 543 9.25 -23.46 -38.35
N THR A 544 8.99 -24.62 -37.72
CA THR A 544 7.71 -25.33 -37.87
C THR A 544 6.54 -24.53 -37.28
N TYR A 545 6.78 -23.80 -36.19
CA TYR A 545 5.78 -22.87 -35.64
C TYR A 545 5.51 -21.68 -36.57
N LEU A 546 6.56 -21.09 -37.15
CA LEU A 546 6.43 -19.99 -38.11
C LEU A 546 5.65 -20.43 -39.35
N GLU A 547 6.00 -21.59 -39.92
CA GLU A 547 5.34 -22.17 -41.10
C GLU A 547 3.88 -22.55 -40.81
N GLY A 548 3.61 -23.18 -39.67
CA GLY A 548 2.26 -23.59 -39.27
C GLY A 548 1.30 -22.42 -39.09
N ASN A 549 1.80 -21.29 -38.57
CA ASN A 549 1.00 -20.07 -38.37
C ASN A 549 1.05 -19.10 -39.57
N LYS A 550 1.86 -19.38 -40.59
CA LYS A 550 2.06 -18.55 -41.79
C LYS A 550 2.53 -17.12 -41.46
N TRP A 551 3.38 -16.97 -40.45
CA TRP A 551 3.91 -15.65 -40.11
C TRP A 551 5.06 -15.26 -41.04
N ASP A 552 4.87 -14.17 -41.78
CA ASP A 552 5.89 -13.55 -42.63
C ASP A 552 6.64 -12.45 -41.86
N MET A 553 7.96 -12.57 -41.74
CA MET A 553 8.84 -11.58 -41.10
C MET A 553 8.88 -10.23 -41.81
N ASN A 554 8.47 -10.17 -43.09
CA ASN A 554 8.37 -8.94 -43.85
C ASN A 554 7.06 -8.18 -43.59
N GLU A 555 6.07 -8.85 -42.98
CA GLU A 555 4.75 -8.30 -42.67
C GLU A 555 4.73 -7.85 -41.20
N PRO A 556 4.77 -6.53 -40.91
CA PRO A 556 4.90 -6.04 -39.54
C PRO A 556 3.70 -6.42 -38.66
N SER A 557 2.51 -6.58 -39.24
CA SER A 557 1.30 -6.97 -38.51
C SER A 557 1.38 -8.39 -37.91
N HIS A 558 2.29 -9.24 -38.37
CA HIS A 558 2.54 -10.57 -37.81
C HIS A 558 3.45 -10.55 -36.56
N PHE A 559 4.11 -9.43 -36.26
CA PHE A 559 5.05 -9.34 -35.13
C PHE A 559 4.39 -9.54 -33.77
N VAL A 560 3.25 -8.87 -33.54
CA VAL A 560 2.49 -8.99 -32.30
C VAL A 560 1.90 -10.40 -32.13
N PRO A 561 1.23 -10.99 -33.15
CA PRO A 561 0.85 -12.40 -33.14
C PRO A 561 2.00 -13.37 -32.84
N PHE A 562 3.20 -13.13 -33.38
CA PHE A 562 4.39 -13.95 -33.12
C PHE A 562 4.79 -13.93 -31.64
N LEU A 563 4.92 -12.74 -31.04
CA LEU A 563 5.26 -12.62 -29.60
C LEU A 563 4.17 -13.19 -28.69
N TYR A 564 2.92 -13.24 -29.16
CA TYR A 564 1.82 -13.81 -28.40
C TYR A 564 1.70 -15.33 -28.55
N GLY A 565 1.87 -15.83 -29.77
CA GLY A 565 1.59 -17.21 -30.15
C GLY A 565 2.72 -18.19 -29.83
N ILE A 566 3.92 -17.70 -29.50
CA ILE A 566 5.04 -18.55 -29.10
C ILE A 566 5.09 -18.70 -27.58
N SER A 567 5.21 -19.95 -27.15
CA SER A 567 5.57 -20.26 -25.78
C SER A 567 7.10 -20.17 -25.63
N PHE A 568 7.61 -19.11 -25.01
CA PHE A 568 9.04 -18.93 -24.71
C PHE A 568 9.48 -19.77 -23.51
N GLU A 569 9.04 -21.03 -23.46
CA GLU A 569 9.22 -21.90 -22.30
C GLU A 569 10.59 -22.56 -22.23
N THR A 570 11.33 -22.60 -23.33
CA THR A 570 12.67 -23.18 -23.39
C THR A 570 13.70 -22.12 -23.78
N PRO A 571 14.92 -22.18 -23.21
CA PRO A 571 15.98 -21.28 -23.61
C PRO A 571 16.34 -21.32 -25.09
N MET A 572 16.18 -22.49 -25.74
CA MET A 572 16.45 -22.66 -27.16
C MET A 572 15.48 -21.86 -28.04
N ILE A 573 14.18 -21.91 -27.73
CA ILE A 573 13.17 -21.13 -28.45
C ILE A 573 13.45 -19.63 -28.32
N ILE A 574 13.87 -19.17 -27.14
CA ILE A 574 14.24 -17.77 -26.92
C ILE A 574 15.45 -17.37 -27.77
N TYR A 575 16.49 -18.21 -27.81
CA TYR A 575 17.65 -17.98 -28.65
C TYR A 575 17.26 -17.86 -30.13
N GLU A 576 16.49 -18.82 -30.66
CA GLU A 576 16.01 -18.81 -32.05
C GLU A 576 15.12 -17.60 -32.36
N ALA A 577 14.22 -17.25 -31.42
CA ALA A 577 13.38 -16.08 -31.55
C ALA A 577 14.20 -14.78 -31.56
N ASN A 578 15.23 -14.65 -30.72
CA ASN A 578 16.12 -13.49 -30.71
C ASN A 578 16.85 -13.33 -32.05
N GLN A 579 17.33 -14.42 -32.65
CA GLN A 579 17.94 -14.40 -33.98
C GLN A 579 16.96 -14.03 -35.10
N THR A 580 15.70 -14.41 -34.95
CA THR A 580 14.62 -14.15 -35.91
C THR A 580 14.14 -12.70 -35.84
N LEU A 581 13.96 -12.17 -34.63
CA LEU A 581 13.47 -10.81 -34.38
C LEU A 581 14.39 -9.73 -34.93
N GLY A 582 15.71 -9.97 -34.95
CA GLY A 582 16.66 -9.05 -35.58
C GLY A 582 16.47 -8.87 -37.09
N LYS A 583 15.72 -9.78 -37.75
CA LYS A 583 15.40 -9.74 -39.18
C LYS A 583 13.99 -9.21 -39.47
N TRP A 584 13.15 -9.06 -38.45
CA TRP A 584 11.75 -8.67 -38.63
C TRP A 584 11.63 -7.19 -39.02
N LYS A 585 10.75 -6.88 -39.97
CA LYS A 585 10.43 -5.49 -40.28
C LYS A 585 9.78 -4.82 -39.06
N LYS A 586 10.31 -3.65 -38.67
CA LYS A 586 9.85 -2.92 -37.48
C LYS A 586 8.33 -2.68 -37.52
N PRO A 587 7.59 -3.13 -36.49
CA PRO A 587 6.14 -2.92 -36.42
C PRO A 587 5.78 -1.54 -35.88
N ASN A 588 4.51 -1.18 -35.99
CA ASN A 588 4.00 0.06 -35.43
C ASN A 588 4.10 0.01 -33.89
N ILE A 589 4.73 1.03 -33.29
CA ILE A 589 4.93 1.10 -31.85
C ILE A 589 3.60 1.08 -31.08
N ILE A 590 2.51 1.63 -31.62
CA ILE A 590 1.21 1.64 -30.94
C ILE A 590 0.60 0.24 -30.85
N GLU A 591 0.82 -0.62 -31.84
CA GLU A 591 0.42 -2.01 -31.78
C GLU A 591 1.25 -2.79 -30.75
N MET A 592 2.55 -2.49 -30.70
CA MET A 592 3.48 -3.12 -29.77
C MET A 592 3.23 -2.75 -28.31
N ILE A 593 3.01 -1.47 -27.99
CA ILE A 593 2.83 -1.06 -26.58
C ILE A 593 1.63 -1.73 -25.94
N SER A 594 0.63 -2.09 -26.75
CA SER A 594 -0.56 -2.81 -26.32
C SER A 594 -0.26 -4.19 -25.74
N LEU A 595 0.96 -4.71 -25.89
CA LEU A 595 1.41 -5.94 -25.25
C LEU A 595 1.94 -5.72 -23.81
N PHE A 596 2.30 -4.51 -23.39
CA PHE A 596 2.74 -4.25 -22.01
C PHE A 596 1.61 -4.39 -20.98
N SER A 597 0.36 -4.28 -21.41
CA SER A 597 -0.82 -4.49 -20.57
C SER A 597 -1.12 -5.97 -20.32
N GLU A 598 -0.56 -6.86 -21.15
CA GLU A 598 -0.80 -8.29 -21.08
C GLU A 598 0.26 -8.98 -20.21
N ASN A 599 -0.04 -10.18 -19.71
CA ASN A 599 0.94 -11.03 -19.03
C ASN A 599 1.88 -11.67 -20.07
N ILE A 600 2.80 -10.86 -20.59
CA ILE A 600 3.91 -11.29 -21.45
C ILE A 600 5.18 -11.48 -20.62
N GLY A 601 6.03 -12.41 -21.06
CA GLY A 601 7.30 -12.70 -20.41
C GLY A 601 8.33 -11.58 -20.55
N ILE A 602 9.42 -11.70 -19.79
CA ILE A 602 10.54 -10.76 -19.73
C ILE A 602 11.20 -10.59 -21.10
N PHE A 603 11.38 -11.67 -21.86
CA PHE A 603 11.94 -11.65 -23.20
C PHE A 603 11.13 -10.77 -24.14
N SER A 604 9.81 -11.02 -24.24
CA SER A 604 8.91 -10.21 -25.05
C SER A 604 8.96 -8.74 -24.63
N LYS A 605 8.98 -8.45 -23.33
CA LYS A 605 9.11 -7.06 -22.83
C LYS A 605 10.43 -6.40 -23.23
N LEU A 606 11.54 -7.12 -23.17
CA LEU A 606 12.85 -6.61 -23.61
C LEU A 606 12.85 -6.29 -25.11
N VAL A 607 12.22 -7.14 -25.92
CA VAL A 607 12.04 -6.90 -27.36
C VAL A 607 11.22 -5.62 -27.60
N LEU A 608 10.11 -5.45 -26.87
CA LEU A 608 9.30 -4.24 -26.96
C LEU A 608 10.04 -2.99 -26.49
N ILE A 609 10.89 -3.10 -25.48
CA ILE A 609 11.73 -2.01 -24.98
C ILE A 609 12.74 -1.56 -26.04
N LYS A 610 13.40 -2.50 -26.74
CA LYS A 610 14.29 -2.15 -27.87
C LYS A 610 13.55 -1.34 -28.94
N CYS A 611 12.28 -1.64 -29.19
CA CYS A 611 11.46 -0.84 -30.11
C CYS A 611 11.06 0.52 -29.51
N LEU A 612 10.81 0.60 -28.20
CA LEU A 612 10.54 1.86 -27.51
C LEU A 612 11.74 2.82 -27.51
N GLU A 613 12.97 2.29 -27.46
CA GLU A 613 14.20 3.09 -27.48
C GLU A 613 14.34 3.97 -28.74
N GLU A 614 13.75 3.51 -29.84
CA GLU A 614 13.74 4.21 -31.13
C GLU A 614 12.59 5.22 -31.27
N THR A 615 11.71 5.29 -30.28
CA THR A 615 10.54 6.18 -30.31
C THR A 615 10.96 7.64 -30.13
N SER A 616 10.36 8.53 -30.92
CA SER A 616 10.58 9.97 -30.79
C SER A 616 10.10 10.47 -29.43
N ASP A 617 10.68 11.57 -28.96
CA ASP A 617 10.32 12.17 -27.67
C ASP A 617 8.86 12.62 -27.59
N ASP A 618 8.30 13.13 -28.70
CA ASP A 618 6.89 13.52 -28.77
C ASP A 618 5.96 12.32 -28.58
N LEU A 619 6.22 11.23 -29.33
CA LEU A 619 5.40 10.02 -29.23
C LEU A 619 5.60 9.34 -27.88
N PHE A 620 6.83 9.35 -27.35
CA PHE A 620 7.13 8.83 -26.02
C PHE A 620 6.36 9.61 -24.95
N SER A 621 6.29 10.94 -25.03
CA SER A 621 5.51 11.77 -24.12
C SER A 621 4.02 11.41 -24.16
N ASP A 622 3.48 11.12 -25.34
CA ASP A 622 2.08 10.74 -25.52
C ASP A 622 1.77 9.36 -24.90
N ILE A 623 2.69 8.40 -25.01
CA ILE A 623 2.49 7.02 -24.51
C ILE A 623 2.96 6.81 -23.06
N LEU A 624 3.79 7.70 -22.49
CA LEU A 624 4.32 7.56 -21.14
C LEU A 624 3.23 7.30 -20.08
N PRO A 625 2.08 7.98 -20.08
CA PRO A 625 0.97 7.69 -19.18
C PRO A 625 0.50 6.24 -19.21
N PHE A 626 0.43 5.65 -20.41
CA PHE A 626 0.07 4.24 -20.59
C PHE A 626 1.17 3.31 -20.08
N LEU A 627 2.45 3.62 -20.36
CA LEU A 627 3.58 2.84 -19.87
C LEU A 627 3.63 2.83 -18.33
N VAL A 628 3.41 3.98 -17.69
CA VAL A 628 3.35 4.05 -16.22
C VAL A 628 2.17 3.26 -15.67
N HIS A 629 1.03 3.24 -16.37
CA HIS A 629 -0.08 2.40 -15.95
C HIS A 629 0.26 0.90 -16.06
N CYS A 630 1.02 0.49 -17.08
CA CYS A 630 1.45 -0.90 -17.25
C CYS A 630 2.41 -1.38 -16.13
N ILE A 631 3.17 -0.47 -15.50
CA ILE A 631 4.05 -0.80 -14.36
C ILE A 631 3.29 -1.51 -13.22
N LYS A 632 2.00 -1.22 -13.03
CA LYS A 632 1.18 -1.83 -11.96
C LYS A 632 1.08 -3.35 -12.06
N TYR A 633 1.28 -3.89 -13.26
CA TYR A 633 1.24 -5.32 -13.53
C TYR A 633 2.64 -5.95 -13.44
N GLU A 634 3.69 -5.14 -13.27
CA GLU A 634 5.05 -5.59 -13.02
C GLU A 634 5.35 -5.72 -11.52
N ASN A 635 6.52 -6.28 -11.22
CA ASN A 635 7.13 -6.24 -9.89
C ASN A 635 8.15 -5.10 -9.82
N GLU A 636 8.79 -4.91 -8.66
CA GLU A 636 9.81 -3.86 -8.46
C GLU A 636 11.08 -4.03 -9.32
N TYR A 637 11.30 -5.22 -9.86
CA TYR A 637 12.38 -5.57 -10.80
C TYR A 637 11.89 -5.63 -12.25
N GLY A 638 10.74 -5.02 -12.55
CA GLY A 638 10.13 -5.01 -13.86
C GLY A 638 11.00 -4.35 -14.92
N VAL A 639 11.05 -4.95 -16.11
CA VAL A 639 11.87 -4.46 -17.22
C VAL A 639 11.41 -3.08 -17.69
N LEU A 640 10.09 -2.83 -17.75
CA LEU A 640 9.55 -1.55 -18.18
C LEU A 640 9.88 -0.45 -17.16
N ALA A 641 9.75 -0.75 -15.87
CA ALA A 641 10.14 0.17 -14.80
C ALA A 641 11.61 0.61 -14.93
N GLU A 642 12.51 -0.35 -15.13
CA GLU A 642 13.95 -0.09 -15.26
C GLU A 642 14.30 0.69 -16.52
N TYR A 643 13.68 0.36 -17.65
CA TYR A 643 13.79 1.14 -18.88
C TYR A 643 13.35 2.60 -18.68
N LEU A 644 12.17 2.81 -18.07
CA LEU A 644 11.65 4.16 -17.83
C LEU A 644 12.59 4.95 -16.92
N LEU A 645 13.10 4.37 -15.84
CA LEU A 645 14.03 5.03 -14.93
C LEU A 645 15.37 5.35 -15.61
N LYS A 646 16.10 4.34 -16.06
CA LYS A 646 17.50 4.47 -16.50
C LYS A 646 17.64 5.03 -17.91
N ASN A 647 16.79 4.62 -18.84
CA ASN A 647 17.03 4.87 -20.26
C ASN A 647 16.34 6.15 -20.76
N ARG A 648 15.25 6.59 -20.12
CA ARG A 648 14.44 7.74 -20.57
C ARG A 648 14.37 8.86 -19.52
N CYS A 649 13.84 8.58 -18.34
CA CYS A 649 13.42 9.61 -17.40
C CYS A 649 14.57 10.26 -16.63
N LEU A 650 15.67 9.55 -16.37
CA LEU A 650 16.88 10.18 -15.82
C LEU A 650 17.65 11.03 -16.84
N LYS A 651 17.45 10.78 -18.14
CA LYS A 651 18.10 11.55 -19.21
C LYS A 651 17.35 12.83 -19.57
N SER A 652 16.06 12.91 -19.24
CA SER A 652 15.19 14.06 -19.53
C SER A 652 14.45 14.50 -18.27
N LYS A 653 14.76 15.71 -17.77
CA LYS A 653 14.06 16.28 -16.61
C LYS A 653 12.55 16.37 -16.85
N LEU A 654 12.10 16.65 -18.08
CA LEU A 654 10.68 16.69 -18.42
C LEU A 654 10.02 15.32 -18.20
N PHE A 655 10.57 14.25 -18.80
CA PHE A 655 10.02 12.90 -18.65
C PHE A 655 10.14 12.38 -17.22
N GLY A 656 11.25 12.68 -16.53
CA GLY A 656 11.38 12.41 -15.11
C GLY A 656 10.30 13.08 -14.27
N ASN A 657 9.87 14.29 -14.63
CA ASN A 657 8.88 15.02 -13.86
C ASN A 657 7.50 14.40 -14.08
N GLN A 658 7.18 14.11 -15.33
CA GLN A 658 5.96 13.40 -15.70
C GLN A 658 5.91 12.02 -15.02
N LEU A 659 7.01 11.25 -15.06
CA LEU A 659 7.11 9.95 -14.40
C LEU A 659 6.83 10.06 -12.90
N PHE A 660 7.44 11.03 -12.21
CA PHE A 660 7.20 11.25 -10.78
C PHE A 660 5.71 11.43 -10.48
N TRP A 661 5.04 12.34 -11.19
CA TRP A 661 3.63 12.64 -10.92
C TRP A 661 2.71 11.48 -11.30
N LEU A 662 3.00 10.78 -12.40
CA LEU A 662 2.25 9.59 -12.81
C LEU A 662 2.38 8.45 -11.80
N LEU A 663 3.60 8.13 -11.37
CA LEU A 663 3.83 7.11 -10.33
C LEU A 663 3.21 7.51 -9.00
N LYS A 664 3.22 8.80 -8.66
CA LYS A 664 2.58 9.31 -7.45
C LYS A 664 1.08 9.14 -7.48
N VAL A 665 0.42 9.44 -8.60
CA VAL A 665 -1.01 9.15 -8.81
C VAL A 665 -1.27 7.67 -8.59
N GLU A 666 -0.37 6.81 -9.05
CA GLU A 666 -0.48 5.36 -8.93
C GLU A 666 0.13 4.76 -7.67
N SER A 667 0.53 5.57 -6.69
CA SER A 667 1.23 5.12 -5.49
C SER A 667 0.38 4.28 -4.52
N SER A 668 -0.92 4.15 -4.79
CA SER A 668 -1.76 3.12 -4.15
C SER A 668 -1.25 1.70 -4.47
N TYR A 669 -0.61 1.51 -5.61
CA TYR A 669 0.09 0.27 -5.93
C TYR A 669 1.50 0.30 -5.32
N ALA A 670 1.81 -0.70 -4.48
CA ALA A 670 3.10 -0.80 -3.80
C ALA A 670 4.29 -0.72 -4.77
N VAL A 671 4.19 -1.39 -5.93
CA VAL A 671 5.22 -1.36 -6.98
C VAL A 671 5.52 0.06 -7.49
N CYS A 672 4.48 0.88 -7.74
CA CYS A 672 4.67 2.26 -8.17
C CYS A 672 5.32 3.10 -7.09
N LYS A 673 4.97 2.89 -5.81
CA LYS A 673 5.60 3.56 -4.67
C LYS A 673 7.09 3.22 -4.57
N LEU A 674 7.45 1.94 -4.73
CA LEU A 674 8.84 1.47 -4.68
C LEU A 674 9.68 2.02 -5.84
N ILE A 675 9.14 2.02 -7.06
CA ILE A 675 9.80 2.60 -8.24
C ILE A 675 9.99 4.11 -8.04
N LEU A 676 9.00 4.79 -7.47
CA LEU A 676 9.11 6.22 -7.16
C LEU A 676 10.21 6.50 -6.14
N MET A 677 10.33 5.67 -5.10
CA MET A 677 11.44 5.77 -4.14
C MET A 677 12.80 5.57 -4.79
N LYS A 678 12.91 4.58 -5.69
CA LYS A 678 14.13 4.33 -6.46
C LYS A 678 14.48 5.52 -7.34
N TYR A 679 13.50 6.07 -8.05
CA TYR A 679 13.65 7.27 -8.87
C TYR A 679 14.19 8.47 -8.06
N LEU A 680 13.59 8.76 -6.91
CA LEU A 680 13.97 9.88 -6.05
C LEU A 680 15.41 9.79 -5.52
N LYS A 681 15.97 8.57 -5.43
CA LYS A 681 17.38 8.36 -5.05
C LYS A 681 18.35 8.50 -6.19
N MET A 682 17.89 8.30 -7.42
CA MET A 682 18.71 8.37 -8.62
C MET A 682 18.81 9.79 -9.18
N ILE A 683 17.85 10.66 -8.88
CA ILE A 683 17.90 12.07 -9.29
C ILE A 683 18.86 12.88 -8.40
N ASP A 684 19.40 13.96 -8.96
CA ASP A 684 20.23 14.89 -8.21
C ASP A 684 19.41 15.71 -7.17
N THR A 685 20.12 16.26 -6.18
CA THR A 685 19.50 17.02 -5.08
C THR A 685 18.78 18.28 -5.57
N GLU A 686 19.28 18.93 -6.62
CA GLU A 686 18.63 20.13 -7.19
C GLU A 686 17.26 19.77 -7.78
N TYR A 687 17.18 18.64 -8.46
CA TYR A 687 15.95 18.18 -9.07
C TYR A 687 14.94 17.68 -8.04
N TYR A 688 15.42 17.00 -6.99
CA TYR A 688 14.58 16.68 -5.83
C TYR A 688 13.95 17.93 -5.20
N LYS A 689 14.71 19.03 -5.04
CA LYS A 689 14.17 20.31 -4.55
C LYS A 689 13.05 20.85 -5.44
N ILE A 690 13.20 20.76 -6.77
CA ILE A 690 12.14 21.18 -7.72
C ILE A 690 10.86 20.40 -7.46
N ILE A 691 10.94 19.07 -7.35
CA ILE A 691 9.78 18.22 -7.06
C ILE A 691 9.16 18.59 -5.70
N ARG A 692 9.99 18.84 -4.68
CA ARG A 692 9.53 19.28 -3.35
C ARG A 692 8.81 20.63 -3.40
N TYR A 693 9.32 21.59 -4.16
CA TYR A 693 8.66 22.89 -4.37
C TYR A 693 7.34 22.75 -5.12
N GLN A 694 7.29 21.90 -6.14
CA GLN A 694 6.03 21.56 -6.83
C GLN A 694 5.00 20.97 -5.87
N SER A 695 5.38 19.97 -5.07
CA SER A 695 4.53 19.39 -4.03
C SER A 695 4.03 20.44 -3.05
N SER A 696 4.92 21.30 -2.57
CA SER A 696 4.57 22.37 -1.62
C SER A 696 3.57 23.36 -2.23
N PHE A 697 3.82 23.82 -3.46
CA PHE A 697 2.93 24.72 -4.18
C PHE A 697 1.52 24.13 -4.32
N LEU A 698 1.42 22.86 -4.71
CA LEU A 698 0.13 22.18 -4.85
C LEU A 698 -0.58 22.01 -3.51
N ASP A 699 0.14 21.75 -2.42
CA ASP A 699 -0.43 21.70 -1.07
C ASP A 699 -0.97 23.07 -0.62
N TYR A 700 -0.36 24.18 -1.06
CA TYR A 700 -0.82 25.54 -0.75
C TYR A 700 -2.04 25.99 -1.56
N LEU A 701 -2.23 25.50 -2.80
CA LEU A 701 -3.33 25.97 -3.68
C LEU A 701 -4.71 25.85 -3.04
N ASP A 702 -4.93 24.81 -2.23
CA ASP A 702 -6.21 24.60 -1.55
C ASP A 702 -6.38 25.49 -0.31
N THR A 703 -5.30 25.94 0.33
CA THR A 703 -5.36 26.61 1.64
C THR A 703 -5.41 28.14 1.53
N VAL A 704 -4.71 28.75 0.57
CA VAL A 704 -4.53 30.22 0.54
C VAL A 704 -5.39 30.93 -0.52
N GLN A 705 -5.58 32.25 -0.37
CA GLN A 705 -6.29 33.10 -1.35
C GLN A 705 -5.35 33.74 -2.38
N SER A 706 -4.06 33.83 -2.06
CA SER A 706 -3.00 34.34 -2.94
C SER A 706 -1.70 33.63 -2.63
N ILE A 707 -0.87 33.40 -3.64
CA ILE A 707 0.47 32.82 -3.48
C ILE A 707 1.50 33.82 -3.98
N GLN A 708 2.53 34.06 -3.16
CA GLN A 708 3.74 34.77 -3.56
C GLN A 708 4.77 33.73 -4.00
N ILE A 709 5.19 33.81 -5.27
CA ILE A 709 6.21 32.95 -5.86
C ILE A 709 7.49 33.77 -5.98
N ASP A 710 8.43 33.57 -5.07
CA ASP A 710 9.68 34.36 -4.97
C ASP A 710 10.82 33.80 -5.83
N PHE A 711 10.68 32.59 -6.34
CA PHE A 711 11.71 31.86 -7.08
C PHE A 711 11.14 31.24 -8.35
N PRO A 712 11.98 30.93 -9.36
CA PRO A 712 11.58 30.20 -10.55
C PRO A 712 10.83 28.91 -10.19
N PHE A 713 9.51 28.92 -10.38
CA PHE A 713 8.66 27.76 -10.14
C PHE A 713 8.43 27.02 -11.44
N LEU A 714 8.69 25.71 -11.49
CA LEU A 714 8.41 24.90 -12.66
C LEU A 714 7.05 24.22 -12.49
N ILE A 715 6.13 24.41 -13.44
CA ILE A 715 4.82 23.76 -13.41
C ILE A 715 4.99 22.23 -13.51
N PRO A 716 4.32 21.43 -12.67
CA PRO A 716 4.33 19.97 -12.78
C PRO A 716 3.95 19.49 -14.20
N PHE A 717 4.50 18.35 -14.63
CA PHE A 717 4.37 17.73 -15.96
C PHE A 717 4.99 18.47 -17.14
N THR A 718 4.88 19.80 -17.19
CA THR A 718 5.32 20.60 -18.35
C THR A 718 6.72 21.18 -18.15
N MET A 719 7.14 21.34 -16.89
CA MET A 719 8.37 22.00 -16.50
C MET A 719 8.50 23.43 -17.08
N LYS A 720 7.37 24.06 -17.45
CA LYS A 720 7.33 25.45 -17.87
C LYS A 720 7.61 26.35 -16.66
N GLU A 721 8.53 27.28 -16.80
CA GLU A 721 8.92 28.21 -15.74
C GLU A 721 7.89 29.33 -15.58
N VAL A 722 7.45 29.54 -14.34
CA VAL A 722 6.55 30.62 -13.93
C VAL A 722 7.41 31.79 -13.46
N LYS A 723 7.05 32.98 -13.92
CA LYS A 723 7.70 34.22 -13.53
C LYS A 723 7.51 34.48 -12.02
N PRO A 724 8.51 34.99 -11.30
CA PRO A 724 8.31 35.39 -9.91
C PRO A 724 7.25 36.50 -9.80
N GLY A 725 6.35 36.41 -8.81
CA GLY A 725 5.25 37.36 -8.65
C GLY A 725 4.21 36.94 -7.61
N ILE A 726 3.24 37.83 -7.40
CA ILE A 726 2.06 37.56 -6.56
C ILE A 726 0.90 37.17 -7.48
N TYR A 727 0.36 35.98 -7.24
CA TYR A 727 -0.72 35.41 -8.03
C TYR A 727 -1.98 35.24 -7.17
N LEU A 728 -3.09 35.73 -7.69
CA LEU A 728 -4.39 35.65 -7.03
C LEU A 728 -5.07 34.32 -7.37
N ILE A 729 -5.60 33.65 -6.34
CA ILE A 729 -6.36 32.42 -6.50
C ILE A 729 -7.84 32.76 -6.44
N THR A 730 -8.57 32.40 -7.50
CA THR A 730 -10.02 32.47 -7.51
C THR A 730 -10.58 31.12 -7.09
N LYS A 731 -11.29 31.07 -5.96
CA LYS A 731 -11.92 29.84 -5.45
C LYS A 731 -13.40 29.79 -5.86
N SER A 732 -13.80 28.64 -6.41
CA SER A 732 -15.18 28.21 -6.65
C SER A 732 -15.52 27.07 -5.68
N GLU A 733 -16.79 26.68 -5.55
CA GLU A 733 -17.20 25.52 -4.73
C GLU A 733 -16.51 24.23 -5.19
N ASP A 734 -16.29 24.08 -6.50
CA ASP A 734 -15.79 22.83 -7.09
C ASP A 734 -14.32 22.86 -7.50
N TYR A 735 -13.69 24.05 -7.56
CA TYR A 735 -12.34 24.22 -8.10
C TYR A 735 -11.66 25.53 -7.71
N SER A 736 -10.34 25.56 -7.80
CA SER A 736 -9.52 26.77 -7.64
C SER A 736 -8.85 27.10 -8.99
N THR A 737 -8.86 28.36 -9.40
CA THR A 737 -8.10 28.81 -10.58
C THR A 737 -7.04 29.82 -10.19
N ILE A 738 -5.90 29.74 -10.86
CA ILE A 738 -4.79 30.69 -10.74
C ILE A 738 -4.30 31.04 -12.14
N GLU A 739 -4.21 32.32 -12.45
CA GLU A 739 -3.63 32.79 -13.71
C GLU A 739 -2.14 33.01 -13.50
N LEU A 740 -1.30 32.35 -14.28
CA LEU A 740 0.15 32.37 -14.18
C LEU A 740 0.75 33.00 -15.44
N GLU A 741 1.72 33.89 -15.24
CA GLU A 741 2.57 34.41 -16.31
C GLU A 741 3.84 33.55 -16.38
N LEU A 742 4.06 32.90 -17.51
CA LEU A 742 5.25 32.08 -17.75
C LEU A 742 6.46 32.97 -18.08
N ALA A 743 7.67 32.44 -17.87
CA ALA A 743 8.92 33.16 -18.15
C ALA A 743 9.07 33.58 -19.63
N ASN A 744 8.40 32.87 -20.54
CA ASN A 744 8.35 33.21 -21.98
C ASN A 744 7.29 34.29 -22.32
N GLY A 745 6.56 34.82 -21.33
CA GLY A 745 5.50 35.82 -21.50
C GLY A 745 4.11 35.26 -21.85
N GLU A 746 3.98 33.94 -22.01
CA GLU A 746 2.68 33.27 -22.19
C GLU A 746 1.88 33.30 -20.87
N ASN A 747 0.57 33.58 -20.94
CA ASN A 747 -0.30 33.48 -19.78
C ASN A 747 -1.08 32.16 -19.83
N VAL A 748 -1.08 31.42 -18.73
CA VAL A 748 -1.80 30.16 -18.58
C VAL A 748 -2.70 30.20 -17.36
N ILE A 749 -3.88 29.61 -17.47
CA ILE A 749 -4.81 29.42 -16.35
C ILE A 749 -4.61 28.00 -15.85
N LEU A 750 -4.19 27.85 -14.60
CA LEU A 750 -4.13 26.57 -13.91
C LEU A 750 -5.43 26.42 -13.11
N SER A 751 -6.26 25.47 -13.52
CA SER A 751 -7.50 25.13 -12.81
C SER A 751 -7.31 23.85 -12.01
N PHE A 752 -7.16 23.99 -10.70
CA PHE A 752 -7.10 22.89 -9.75
C PHE A 752 -8.50 22.34 -9.48
N GLN A 753 -8.68 21.05 -9.73
CA GLN A 753 -10.00 20.42 -9.75
C GLN A 753 -9.93 19.03 -9.12
N ARG A 754 -11.00 18.64 -8.42
CA ARG A 754 -11.23 17.24 -8.06
C ARG A 754 -11.84 16.52 -9.27
N TYR A 755 -11.01 15.88 -10.10
CA TYR A 755 -11.50 15.09 -11.24
C TYR A 755 -11.12 13.62 -11.14
N SER A 756 -11.92 12.79 -11.82
CA SER A 756 -11.65 11.36 -11.93
C SER A 756 -10.39 11.12 -12.77
N HIS A 757 -9.51 10.24 -12.31
CA HIS A 757 -8.31 9.76 -13.03
C HIS A 757 -8.58 9.44 -14.52
N HIS A 758 -9.78 8.97 -14.85
CA HIS A 758 -10.19 8.68 -16.22
C HIS A 758 -10.14 9.88 -17.18
N ALA A 759 -10.26 11.12 -16.68
CA ALA A 759 -10.22 12.31 -17.52
C ALA A 759 -8.85 12.45 -18.21
N PHE A 760 -7.80 12.24 -17.41
CA PHE A 760 -6.43 12.24 -17.87
C PHE A 760 -6.16 11.10 -18.85
N VAL A 761 -6.59 9.89 -18.52
CA VAL A 761 -6.47 8.72 -19.40
C VAL A 761 -7.09 9.00 -20.76
N LEU A 762 -8.34 9.48 -20.76
CA LEU A 762 -9.05 9.76 -21.99
C LEU A 762 -8.34 10.84 -22.79
N ASN A 763 -7.86 11.92 -22.15
CA ASN A 763 -7.10 12.96 -22.84
C ASN A 763 -5.82 12.43 -23.51
N ASN A 764 -5.07 11.53 -22.86
CA ASN A 764 -3.90 10.92 -23.48
C ASN A 764 -4.27 9.97 -24.62
N PHE A 765 -5.32 9.16 -24.43
CA PHE A 765 -5.87 8.35 -25.51
C PHE A 765 -6.25 9.21 -26.71
N MET A 766 -6.86 10.38 -26.48
CA MET A 766 -7.23 11.33 -27.53
C MET A 766 -6.02 11.83 -28.32
N LYS A 767 -4.92 12.14 -27.63
CA LYS A 767 -3.65 12.56 -28.27
C LYS A 767 -3.10 11.44 -29.16
N ILE A 768 -2.99 10.22 -28.63
CA ILE A 768 -2.52 9.05 -29.38
C ILE A 768 -3.45 8.73 -30.54
N PHE A 769 -4.77 8.75 -30.31
CA PHE A 769 -5.72 8.36 -31.34
C PHE A 769 -5.59 9.27 -32.56
N LYS A 770 -5.45 10.56 -32.30
CA LYS A 770 -5.20 11.55 -33.32
C LYS A 770 -3.83 11.38 -33.98
N ASN A 771 -2.76 11.41 -33.18
CA ASN A 771 -1.39 11.49 -33.71
C ASN A 771 -0.99 10.20 -34.43
N SER A 772 -1.46 9.05 -33.95
CA SER A 772 -1.02 7.75 -34.44
C SER A 772 -1.98 7.07 -35.41
N PHE A 773 -3.30 7.26 -35.30
CA PHE A 773 -4.25 6.62 -36.23
C PHE A 773 -4.77 7.59 -37.28
N LEU A 774 -5.16 8.82 -36.91
CA LEU A 774 -5.74 9.76 -37.88
C LEU A 774 -4.69 10.40 -38.80
N ASN A 775 -3.55 10.82 -38.24
CA ASN A 775 -2.55 11.54 -39.03
C ASN A 775 -1.73 10.63 -39.97
N ASN A 776 -1.48 9.38 -39.58
CA ASN A 776 -0.67 8.45 -40.37
C ASN A 776 -1.39 7.96 -41.64
N GLN A 777 -2.71 7.80 -41.59
CA GLN A 777 -3.53 7.37 -42.73
C GLN A 777 -3.48 8.35 -43.93
N ASN A 778 -3.20 9.64 -43.67
CA ASN A 778 -3.15 10.65 -44.72
C ASN A 778 -1.90 10.58 -45.61
N ASN A 779 -0.86 9.85 -45.19
CA ASN A 779 0.39 9.75 -45.96
C ASN A 779 0.38 8.59 -46.97
N GLU A 780 -0.53 7.63 -46.84
CA GLU A 780 -0.58 6.43 -47.68
C GLU A 780 -1.66 6.54 -48.77
N ASN A 781 -1.44 7.40 -49.78
CA ASN A 781 -1.94 7.45 -51.18
C ASN A 781 -3.38 7.02 -51.57
N ASN A 782 -4.24 6.59 -50.67
CA ASN A 782 -5.61 6.23 -50.95
C ASN A 782 -6.42 7.52 -50.87
N GLY A 783 -6.83 8.08 -52.02
CA GLY A 783 -7.47 9.40 -52.18
C GLY A 783 -8.78 9.68 -51.42
N ALA A 784 -9.05 8.99 -50.31
CA ALA A 784 -10.03 9.38 -49.32
C ALA A 784 -9.55 10.67 -48.61
N LEU A 785 -10.24 11.77 -48.89
CA LEU A 785 -10.12 13.05 -48.18
C LEU A 785 -10.60 12.89 -46.72
N VAL A 786 -9.78 12.30 -45.85
CA VAL A 786 -9.96 12.46 -44.41
C VAL A 786 -9.50 13.90 -44.11
N PRO A 787 -10.38 14.78 -43.60
CA PRO A 787 -9.95 16.13 -43.27
C PRO A 787 -8.80 16.06 -42.29
N LYS A 788 -7.66 16.64 -42.67
CA LYS A 788 -6.49 16.71 -41.81
C LYS A 788 -6.90 17.48 -40.57
N ILE A 789 -6.94 16.79 -39.44
CA ILE A 789 -7.19 17.41 -38.16
C ILE A 789 -5.88 18.12 -37.76
N ASP A 790 -5.66 19.33 -38.27
CA ASP A 790 -4.50 20.19 -37.95
C ASP A 790 -4.68 20.85 -36.57
N TYR A 791 -5.06 20.02 -35.62
CA TYR A 791 -5.61 20.39 -34.34
C TYR A 791 -4.51 20.17 -33.32
N ASN A 792 -3.98 21.20 -32.69
CA ASN A 792 -3.35 20.98 -31.38
C ASN A 792 -4.47 20.77 -30.35
N SER A 793 -5.13 19.60 -30.37
CA SER A 793 -6.06 19.13 -29.31
C SER A 793 -5.49 19.31 -27.90
N SER A 794 -4.17 19.31 -27.81
CA SER A 794 -3.35 19.44 -26.61
C SER A 794 -3.23 20.88 -26.10
N ILE A 795 -4.01 21.85 -26.60
CA ILE A 795 -3.99 23.18 -25.99
C ILE A 795 -4.35 23.08 -24.50
N ILE A 796 -5.28 22.20 -24.14
CA ILE A 796 -5.62 21.92 -22.75
C ILE A 796 -4.89 20.67 -22.28
N GLU A 797 -4.10 20.82 -21.21
CA GLU A 797 -3.34 19.73 -20.61
C GLU A 797 -3.93 19.34 -19.27
N TYR A 798 -4.04 18.03 -19.03
CA TYR A 798 -4.53 17.47 -17.77
C TYR A 798 -3.35 16.86 -17.04
N CYS A 799 -3.17 17.27 -15.78
CA CYS A 799 -2.01 16.93 -14.98
C CYS A 799 -2.48 16.33 -13.65
N PRO A 800 -2.68 15.00 -13.59
CA PRO A 800 -3.13 14.35 -12.36
C PRO A 800 -2.03 14.40 -11.30
N ILE A 801 -2.37 14.76 -10.07
CA ILE A 801 -1.39 14.85 -8.97
C ILE A 801 -1.65 13.81 -7.88
N SER A 802 -2.88 13.32 -7.75
CA SER A 802 -3.27 12.24 -6.84
C SER A 802 -4.47 11.46 -7.40
N ASN A 803 -4.97 10.46 -6.66
CA ASN A 803 -6.04 9.56 -7.09
C ASN A 803 -7.35 10.26 -7.51
N TYR A 804 -7.59 11.50 -7.11
CA TYR A 804 -8.82 12.24 -7.45
C TYR A 804 -8.59 13.74 -7.60
N THR A 805 -7.34 14.18 -7.66
CA THR A 805 -7.00 15.60 -7.79
C THR A 805 -5.95 15.78 -8.86
N GLY A 806 -6.00 16.96 -9.45
CA GLY A 806 -5.06 17.38 -10.46
C GLY A 806 -5.38 18.80 -10.88
N PHE A 807 -4.69 19.26 -11.90
CA PHE A 807 -4.98 20.54 -12.49
C PHE A 807 -5.04 20.46 -14.00
N ILE A 808 -5.77 21.41 -14.55
CA ILE A 808 -5.93 21.60 -15.98
C ILE A 808 -5.20 22.88 -16.35
N LEU A 809 -4.28 22.80 -17.31
CA LEU A 809 -3.60 23.96 -17.88
C LEU A 809 -4.37 24.42 -19.10
N ILE A 810 -4.87 25.66 -19.06
CA ILE A 810 -5.62 26.30 -20.14
C ILE A 810 -4.86 27.56 -20.57
N PRO A 811 -4.23 27.57 -21.75
CA PRO A 811 -3.62 28.77 -22.29
C PRO A 811 -4.64 29.90 -22.45
N LYS A 812 -4.26 31.11 -22.06
CA LYS A 812 -5.17 32.28 -22.08
C LYS A 812 -5.60 32.68 -23.50
N SER A 813 -4.86 32.22 -24.51
CA SER A 813 -5.23 32.34 -25.93
C SER A 813 -6.49 31.56 -26.30
N VAL A 814 -6.99 30.72 -25.39
CA VAL A 814 -8.18 29.90 -25.59
C VAL A 814 -9.31 30.39 -24.71
N HIS A 815 -10.49 30.49 -25.31
CA HIS A 815 -11.66 31.02 -24.66
C HIS A 815 -12.70 29.94 -24.48
N ARG A 816 -13.30 29.89 -23.29
CA ARG A 816 -14.48 29.07 -23.03
C ARG A 816 -15.60 29.52 -23.96
N MET A 817 -16.15 28.59 -24.71
CA MET A 817 -17.32 28.84 -25.55
C MET A 817 -18.54 29.09 -24.66
N PRO A 818 -19.32 30.14 -24.92
CA PRO A 818 -20.55 30.39 -24.18
C PRO A 818 -21.54 29.24 -24.38
N ASP A 819 -22.34 28.92 -23.37
CA ASP A 819 -23.33 27.84 -23.43
C ASP A 819 -24.36 28.02 -24.57
N ASN A 820 -24.54 29.27 -25.02
CA ASN A 820 -25.41 29.67 -26.11
C ASN A 820 -24.65 29.97 -27.42
N PHE A 821 -23.43 29.45 -27.60
CA PHE A 821 -22.67 29.66 -28.83
C PHE A 821 -23.48 29.24 -30.06
N SER A 822 -23.72 30.20 -30.95
CA SER A 822 -24.54 30.03 -32.14
C SER A 822 -23.67 29.97 -33.39
N ILE A 823 -24.22 29.41 -34.47
CA ILE A 823 -23.56 29.45 -35.78
C ILE A 823 -23.36 30.88 -36.29
N GLN A 824 -24.23 31.82 -35.90
CA GLN A 824 -24.10 33.22 -36.30
C GLN A 824 -22.78 33.83 -35.81
N ASP A 825 -22.27 33.35 -34.67
CA ASP A 825 -20.97 33.76 -34.13
C ASP A 825 -19.79 33.32 -35.03
N LEU A 826 -19.99 32.29 -35.86
CA LEU A 826 -19.02 31.83 -36.87
C LEU A 826 -19.11 32.62 -38.17
N GLU A 827 -20.28 33.17 -38.55
CA GLU A 827 -20.50 33.76 -39.88
C GLU A 827 -19.50 34.87 -40.23
N ALA A 828 -19.13 35.69 -39.26
CA ALA A 828 -18.17 36.79 -39.41
C ALA A 828 -16.69 36.36 -39.40
N LYS A 829 -16.38 35.08 -39.16
CA LYS A 829 -15.00 34.57 -39.08
C LYS A 829 -14.46 34.12 -40.45
N SER A 830 -13.14 33.99 -40.54
CA SER A 830 -12.47 33.50 -41.76
C SER A 830 -12.88 32.06 -42.09
N GLN A 831 -12.77 31.66 -43.36
CA GLN A 831 -13.12 30.30 -43.76
C GLN A 831 -12.25 29.25 -43.05
N THR A 832 -10.94 29.48 -42.93
CA THR A 832 -10.03 28.60 -42.18
C THR A 832 -10.46 28.43 -40.72
N PHE A 833 -10.88 29.51 -40.05
CA PHE A 833 -11.41 29.43 -38.69
C PHE A 833 -12.66 28.56 -38.63
N LYS A 834 -13.59 28.76 -39.58
CA LYS A 834 -14.82 27.96 -39.67
C LYS A 834 -14.49 26.49 -39.91
N ASP A 835 -13.57 26.18 -40.81
CA ASP A 835 -13.17 24.81 -41.14
C ASP A 835 -12.55 24.12 -39.91
N ASN A 836 -11.65 24.82 -39.20
CA ASN A 836 -11.04 24.34 -37.96
C ASN A 836 -12.09 24.09 -36.85
N ALA A 837 -13.00 25.04 -36.65
CA ALA A 837 -14.05 24.94 -35.65
C ALA A 837 -14.99 23.78 -35.94
N VAL A 838 -15.44 23.66 -37.20
CA VAL A 838 -16.30 22.57 -37.66
C VAL A 838 -15.61 21.22 -37.48
N THR A 839 -14.34 21.10 -37.90
CA THR A 839 -13.57 19.86 -37.78
C THR A 839 -13.38 19.45 -36.33
N GLY A 840 -13.01 20.39 -35.45
CA GLY A 840 -12.87 20.15 -34.02
C GLY A 840 -14.17 19.75 -33.35
N MET A 841 -15.30 20.39 -33.69
CA MET A 841 -16.63 20.01 -33.17
C MET A 841 -17.08 18.63 -33.63
N ILE A 842 -16.80 18.25 -34.88
CA ILE A 842 -17.12 16.91 -35.41
C ILE A 842 -16.33 15.85 -34.65
N TYR A 843 -15.04 16.09 -34.47
CA TYR A 843 -14.16 15.19 -33.74
C TYR A 843 -14.61 15.05 -32.28
N ASP A 844 -14.85 16.16 -31.58
CA ASP A 844 -15.39 16.14 -30.21
C ASP A 844 -16.71 15.35 -30.15
N TYR A 845 -17.64 15.60 -31.09
CA TYR A 845 -18.90 14.87 -31.16
C TYR A 845 -18.70 13.35 -31.30
N PHE A 846 -17.82 12.95 -32.21
CA PHE A 846 -17.48 11.54 -32.42
C PHE A 846 -17.00 10.90 -31.11
N ILE A 847 -16.08 11.55 -30.41
CA ILE A 847 -15.47 11.06 -29.19
C ILE A 847 -16.46 10.98 -28.03
N ARG A 848 -17.33 11.97 -27.88
CA ARG A 848 -18.43 11.91 -26.90
C ARG A 848 -19.37 10.75 -27.14
N ARG A 849 -19.59 10.38 -28.41
CA ARG A 849 -20.40 9.21 -28.75
C ARG A 849 -19.70 7.91 -28.42
N ILE A 850 -18.41 7.81 -28.71
CA ILE A 850 -17.63 6.62 -28.39
C ILE A 850 -17.55 6.39 -26.88
N PHE A 851 -17.17 7.42 -26.12
CA PHE A 851 -16.90 7.29 -24.69
C PHE A 851 -18.08 7.63 -23.77
N ARG A 852 -19.23 7.98 -24.35
CA ARG A 852 -20.45 8.37 -23.62
C ARG A 852 -20.21 9.48 -22.59
N ILE A 853 -19.40 10.48 -22.96
CA ILE A 853 -19.03 11.59 -22.09
C ILE A 853 -20.27 12.46 -21.80
N ARG A 854 -20.41 12.95 -20.55
CA ARG A 854 -21.58 13.72 -20.09
C ARG A 854 -21.73 15.08 -20.81
N LYS A 855 -22.91 15.71 -20.66
CA LYS A 855 -23.26 16.94 -21.37
C LYS A 855 -22.46 18.18 -20.87
N ASN A 856 -22.08 18.19 -19.60
CA ASN A 856 -21.69 19.41 -18.89
C ASN A 856 -20.22 19.83 -19.03
N ASP A 857 -19.39 19.12 -19.79
CA ASP A 857 -18.00 19.58 -19.92
C ASP A 857 -17.87 20.75 -20.88
N GLU A 858 -17.00 21.67 -20.48
CA GLU A 858 -16.79 22.97 -21.10
C GLU A 858 -16.02 22.80 -22.42
N ILE A 859 -16.46 23.51 -23.45
CA ILE A 859 -15.77 23.55 -24.74
C ILE A 859 -15.00 24.86 -24.79
N TYR A 860 -13.79 24.78 -25.29
CA TYR A 860 -12.83 25.85 -25.42
C TYR A 860 -12.50 26.03 -26.90
N MET A 861 -12.19 27.25 -27.34
CA MET A 861 -11.82 27.54 -28.72
C MET A 861 -10.75 28.62 -28.77
N ASP A 862 -9.71 28.40 -29.58
CA ASP A 862 -8.66 29.40 -29.79
C ASP A 862 -9.00 30.41 -30.89
N VAL A 863 -8.11 31.38 -31.12
CA VAL A 863 -8.32 32.44 -32.12
C VAL A 863 -8.23 31.96 -33.58
N GLN A 864 -7.75 30.74 -33.81
CA GLN A 864 -7.70 30.07 -35.11
C GLN A 864 -8.87 29.10 -35.33
N GLY A 865 -9.77 28.97 -34.36
CA GLY A 865 -10.95 28.14 -34.42
C GLY A 865 -10.71 26.70 -33.98
N HIS A 866 -9.53 26.36 -33.45
CA HIS A 866 -9.32 25.03 -32.89
C HIS A 866 -10.12 24.88 -31.60
N VAL A 867 -10.97 23.87 -31.57
CA VAL A 867 -11.80 23.52 -30.42
C VAL A 867 -10.95 22.73 -29.41
N ALA A 868 -11.28 22.69 -28.12
CA ALA A 868 -10.74 21.75 -27.15
C ALA A 868 -11.81 21.47 -26.08
N ARG A 869 -11.77 20.32 -25.42
CA ARG A 869 -12.70 20.00 -24.32
C ARG A 869 -11.96 20.03 -22.99
N CYS A 870 -12.57 20.71 -22.02
CA CYS A 870 -12.16 20.74 -20.62
C CYS A 870 -13.18 19.97 -19.78
N GLY A 871 -12.72 18.98 -19.02
CA GLY A 871 -13.55 18.05 -18.27
C GLY A 871 -13.89 16.79 -19.07
N PHE A 872 -13.50 15.65 -18.52
CA PHE A 872 -13.92 14.35 -19.02
C PHE A 872 -14.40 13.56 -17.80
N SER A 873 -15.69 13.66 -17.48
CA SER A 873 -16.29 12.75 -16.50
C SER A 873 -16.91 11.57 -17.27
N PRO A 874 -16.18 10.46 -17.49
CA PRO A 874 -16.79 9.30 -18.11
C PRO A 874 -17.91 8.78 -17.22
N CYS A 875 -19.02 8.44 -17.87
CA CYS A 875 -20.16 7.85 -17.22
C CYS A 875 -20.57 6.63 -18.05
N PHE A 876 -20.00 5.47 -17.73
CA PHE A 876 -20.30 4.23 -18.47
C PHE A 876 -21.76 3.74 -18.29
N LYS A 877 -22.59 4.43 -17.49
CA LYS A 877 -24.04 4.19 -17.34
C LYS A 877 -24.90 5.45 -17.59
N ILE A 878 -25.99 5.25 -18.37
CA ILE A 878 -27.25 6.05 -18.54
C ILE A 878 -27.44 6.87 -19.85
N ARG A 879 -28.70 6.81 -20.34
CA ARG A 879 -29.35 7.32 -21.58
C ARG A 879 -29.26 8.84 -21.83
N PHE A 880 -29.28 9.23 -23.11
CA PHE A 880 -29.14 10.60 -23.64
C PHE A 880 -30.46 11.34 -23.94
N ARG A 881 -30.43 12.69 -23.82
CA ARG A 881 -31.22 13.65 -24.62
C ARG A 881 -30.27 14.56 -25.44
N ILE A 882 -30.56 14.71 -26.73
CA ILE A 882 -29.73 15.38 -27.75
C ILE A 882 -30.42 16.69 -28.17
N GLU A 883 -30.28 17.76 -27.39
CA GLU A 883 -30.99 19.02 -27.70
C GLU A 883 -30.03 20.15 -28.12
N SER A 884 -28.82 20.29 -27.56
CA SER A 884 -27.96 21.46 -27.84
C SER A 884 -27.05 21.34 -29.09
N LEU A 885 -26.69 20.13 -29.52
CA LEU A 885 -25.93 19.93 -30.77
C LEU A 885 -26.82 19.89 -32.02
N ARG A 886 -28.15 19.90 -31.84
CA ARG A 886 -29.09 19.68 -32.92
C ARG A 886 -29.00 20.80 -33.95
N GLU A 887 -28.87 22.07 -33.54
CA GLU A 887 -28.78 23.21 -34.46
C GLU A 887 -27.47 23.23 -35.24
N VAL A 888 -26.34 22.97 -34.56
CA VAL A 888 -25.02 22.86 -35.20
C VAL A 888 -24.98 21.70 -36.19
N VAL A 889 -25.42 20.52 -35.76
CA VAL A 889 -25.52 19.33 -36.63
C VAL A 889 -26.51 19.58 -37.76
N GLN A 890 -27.61 20.29 -37.55
CA GLN A 890 -28.62 20.55 -38.59
C GLN A 890 -28.10 21.50 -39.67
N HIS A 891 -27.28 22.49 -39.30
CA HIS A 891 -26.59 23.34 -40.27
C HIS A 891 -25.41 22.62 -40.95
N MET A 892 -24.75 21.71 -40.23
CA MET A 892 -23.69 20.86 -40.79
C MET A 892 -24.23 19.70 -41.65
N THR A 893 -25.45 19.22 -41.45
CA THR A 893 -26.04 18.11 -42.22
C THR A 893 -26.36 18.48 -43.65
N ASP A 894 -26.47 19.78 -43.96
CA ASP A 894 -26.53 20.25 -45.34
C ASP A 894 -25.15 20.14 -46.04
N ASN A 895 -24.10 19.77 -45.29
CA ASN A 895 -22.71 19.72 -45.74
C ASN A 895 -22.19 18.27 -45.75
N ASN A 896 -21.82 17.75 -46.93
CA ASN A 896 -21.26 16.40 -47.11
C ASN A 896 -20.03 16.14 -46.21
N LEU A 897 -19.31 17.19 -45.82
CA LEU A 897 -18.11 17.13 -44.99
C LEU A 897 -18.36 16.47 -43.61
N PHE A 898 -19.47 16.77 -42.94
CA PHE A 898 -19.79 16.19 -41.63
C PHE A 898 -19.91 14.67 -41.70
N LYS A 899 -20.70 14.21 -42.68
CA LYS A 899 -20.94 12.79 -42.91
C LYS A 899 -19.66 12.06 -43.30
N ILE A 900 -18.87 12.63 -44.22
CA ILE A 900 -17.60 12.06 -44.66
C ILE A 900 -16.65 11.94 -43.46
N SER A 901 -16.47 13.01 -42.69
CA SER A 901 -15.55 13.03 -41.55
C SER A 901 -15.92 12.00 -40.47
N ILE A 902 -17.19 11.92 -40.07
CA ILE A 902 -17.64 10.93 -39.08
C ILE A 902 -17.46 9.51 -39.59
N LEU A 903 -17.80 9.24 -40.85
CA LEU A 903 -17.61 7.91 -41.43
C LEU A 903 -16.13 7.55 -41.49
N SER A 904 -15.26 8.49 -41.87
CA SER A 904 -13.81 8.29 -41.85
C SER A 904 -13.29 7.98 -40.44
N TYR A 905 -13.66 8.76 -39.43
CA TYR A 905 -13.24 8.51 -38.05
C TYR A 905 -13.76 7.16 -37.53
N ALA A 906 -15.01 6.82 -37.84
CA ALA A 906 -15.61 5.54 -37.46
C ALA A 906 -14.91 4.35 -38.15
N THR A 907 -14.54 4.47 -39.43
CA THR A 907 -13.79 3.46 -40.16
C THR A 907 -12.40 3.27 -39.56
N ILE A 908 -11.64 4.36 -39.35
CA ILE A 908 -10.30 4.28 -38.75
C ILE A 908 -10.36 3.68 -37.34
N PHE A 909 -11.33 4.11 -36.52
CA PHE A 909 -11.53 3.53 -35.19
C PHE A 909 -11.85 2.03 -35.26
N LYS A 910 -12.68 1.61 -36.22
CA LYS A 910 -13.04 0.20 -36.40
C LYS A 910 -11.85 -0.64 -36.87
N GLU A 911 -11.06 -0.14 -37.80
CA GLU A 911 -9.84 -0.80 -38.30
C GLU A 911 -8.81 -0.99 -37.18
N ASN A 912 -8.76 -0.06 -36.22
CA ASN A 912 -7.83 -0.08 -35.10
C ASN A 912 -8.48 -0.49 -33.76
N GLN A 913 -9.70 -1.06 -33.79
CA GLN A 913 -10.50 -1.29 -32.58
C GLN A 913 -9.76 -2.17 -31.56
N GLN A 914 -9.07 -3.22 -32.01
CA GLN A 914 -8.36 -4.13 -31.12
C GLN A 914 -7.16 -3.45 -30.43
N THR A 915 -6.40 -2.65 -31.18
CA THR A 915 -5.26 -1.90 -30.66
C THR A 915 -5.71 -0.82 -29.67
N ILE A 916 -6.75 -0.07 -30.02
CA ILE A 916 -7.39 0.92 -29.15
C ILE A 916 -7.89 0.25 -27.88
N TYR A 917 -8.50 -0.93 -28.01
CA TYR A 917 -9.01 -1.67 -26.89
C TYR A 917 -7.91 -2.07 -25.90
N ARG A 918 -6.86 -2.75 -26.39
CA ARG A 918 -5.71 -3.14 -25.58
C ARG A 918 -5.01 -1.94 -24.95
N PHE A 919 -4.96 -0.81 -25.65
CA PHE A 919 -4.45 0.43 -25.09
C PHE A 919 -5.30 0.94 -23.90
N LEU A 920 -6.62 0.81 -23.99
CA LEU A 920 -7.54 1.27 -22.95
C LEU A 920 -7.71 0.26 -21.80
N GLU A 921 -7.44 -1.02 -22.06
CA GLU A 921 -7.65 -2.13 -21.12
C GLU A 921 -7.01 -1.88 -19.73
N PRO A 922 -5.74 -1.46 -19.62
CA PRO A 922 -5.13 -1.14 -18.34
C PRO A 922 -5.98 -0.19 -17.50
N PHE A 923 -6.49 0.86 -18.15
CA PHE A 923 -7.18 1.95 -17.47
C PHE A 923 -8.62 1.62 -17.07
N ILE A 924 -9.26 0.69 -17.79
CA ILE A 924 -10.66 0.33 -17.59
C ILE A 924 -10.81 -0.63 -16.39
N GLY A 925 -9.77 -1.37 -16.03
CA GLY A 925 -9.81 -2.37 -14.96
C GLY A 925 -10.71 -3.56 -15.29
N PRO A 926 -10.52 -4.72 -14.62
CA PRO A 926 -11.15 -5.98 -15.03
C PRO A 926 -12.68 -5.97 -14.95
N GLY A 927 -13.29 -5.13 -14.11
CA GLY A 927 -14.74 -5.09 -13.90
C GLY A 927 -15.55 -4.32 -14.96
N LEU A 928 -14.95 -3.37 -15.69
CA LEU A 928 -15.63 -2.58 -16.73
C LEU A 928 -15.46 -3.19 -18.15
N HIS A 929 -14.64 -4.24 -18.26
CA HIS A 929 -14.24 -4.92 -19.50
C HIS A 929 -15.43 -5.42 -20.33
N ALA A 930 -16.37 -6.17 -19.73
CA ALA A 930 -17.46 -6.81 -20.47
C ALA A 930 -18.50 -5.80 -21.03
N ASP A 931 -18.82 -4.76 -20.25
CA ASP A 931 -19.79 -3.74 -20.64
C ASP A 931 -19.22 -2.80 -21.72
N ALA A 932 -17.91 -2.50 -21.65
CA ALA A 932 -17.21 -1.70 -22.64
C ALA A 932 -17.11 -2.44 -23.99
N MET A 933 -16.71 -3.72 -23.98
CA MET A 933 -16.61 -4.56 -25.20
C MET A 933 -17.94 -4.66 -25.92
N SER A 934 -19.02 -5.01 -25.21
CA SER A 934 -20.34 -5.15 -25.81
C SER A 934 -20.91 -3.83 -26.39
N SER A 935 -20.43 -2.69 -25.88
CA SER A 935 -20.80 -1.36 -26.36
C SER A 935 -19.99 -0.95 -27.58
N LEU A 936 -18.69 -1.26 -27.62
CA LEU A 936 -17.79 -0.95 -28.73
C LEU A 936 -18.18 -1.72 -30.00
N ASP A 937 -18.53 -3.01 -29.89
CA ASP A 937 -18.94 -3.82 -31.04
C ASP A 937 -20.23 -3.32 -31.72
N LYS A 938 -21.12 -2.70 -30.93
CA LYS A 938 -22.39 -2.14 -31.43
C LYS A 938 -22.23 -0.74 -31.99
N LEU A 939 -21.13 -0.05 -31.69
CA LEU A 939 -20.93 1.36 -31.97
C LEU A 939 -20.98 1.71 -33.47
N PRO A 940 -20.33 0.98 -34.40
CA PRO A 940 -20.42 1.31 -35.83
C PRO A 940 -21.87 1.20 -36.35
N ILE A 941 -22.60 0.19 -35.88
CA ILE A 941 -24.00 -0.05 -36.23
C ILE A 941 -24.90 1.06 -35.65
N GLU A 942 -24.62 1.52 -34.43
CA GLU A 942 -25.37 2.62 -33.80
C GLU A 942 -25.09 3.97 -34.46
N ILE A 943 -23.85 4.26 -34.84
CA ILE A 943 -23.47 5.46 -35.61
C ILE A 943 -24.18 5.44 -36.96
N GLU A 944 -24.13 4.33 -37.68
CA GLU A 944 -24.82 4.19 -38.97
C GLU A 944 -26.34 4.35 -38.83
N LYS A 945 -26.94 3.74 -37.80
CA LYS A 945 -28.38 3.91 -37.50
C LYS A 945 -28.74 5.35 -37.14
N CYS A 946 -27.89 6.06 -36.39
CA CYS A 946 -28.10 7.46 -36.05
C CYS A 946 -28.01 8.35 -37.29
N LEU A 947 -26.99 8.16 -38.12
CA LEU A 947 -26.83 8.89 -39.38
C LEU A 947 -28.05 8.65 -40.29
N ARG A 948 -28.50 7.39 -40.44
CA ARG A 948 -29.71 7.07 -41.22
C ARG A 948 -30.96 7.75 -40.65
N LYS A 949 -31.22 7.65 -39.33
CA LYS A 949 -32.41 8.25 -38.69
C LYS A 949 -32.45 9.77 -38.81
N GLN A 950 -31.32 10.47 -38.60
CA GLN A 950 -31.29 11.93 -38.72
C GLN A 950 -31.57 12.40 -40.15
N ILE A 951 -31.02 11.71 -41.16
CA ILE A 951 -31.28 11.98 -42.58
C ILE A 951 -32.78 11.85 -42.92
N PHE A 952 -33.47 10.85 -42.37
CA PHE A 952 -34.92 10.67 -42.63
C PHE A 952 -35.76 11.76 -41.95
N THR A 953 -35.42 12.21 -40.74
CA THR A 953 -36.19 13.25 -40.04
C THR A 953 -36.02 14.66 -40.63
N THR A 954 -34.85 15.02 -41.16
CA THR A 954 -34.65 16.33 -41.81
C THR A 954 -35.34 16.41 -43.17
N HIS A 955 -35.39 15.29 -43.92
CA HIS A 955 -36.08 15.25 -45.22
C HIS A 955 -37.61 15.28 -45.13
N GLU A 956 -38.22 14.74 -44.07
CA GLU A 956 -39.67 14.82 -43.84
C GLU A 956 -40.12 16.18 -43.29
N CYS A 957 -39.31 16.85 -42.47
CA CYS A 957 -39.62 18.19 -41.96
C CYS A 957 -39.52 19.27 -43.04
N SER A 958 -38.61 19.15 -44.02
CA SER A 958 -38.49 20.13 -45.13
C SER A 958 -39.63 20.01 -46.16
N LYS A 959 -40.31 18.87 -46.26
CA LYS A 959 -41.49 18.70 -47.13
C LYS A 959 -42.81 19.21 -46.52
N LYS A 960 -42.86 19.51 -45.22
CA LYS A 960 -44.09 19.96 -44.52
C LYS A 960 -44.14 21.45 -44.18
N ARG A 961 -43.16 22.25 -44.63
CA ARG A 961 -43.24 23.73 -44.59
C ARG A 961 -43.28 24.29 -46.01
N LYS A 962 -44.47 24.35 -46.60
CA LYS A 962 -44.85 25.43 -47.52
C LYS A 962 -45.54 26.52 -46.67
N PRO A 963 -45.44 27.80 -47.06
CA PRO A 963 -45.88 28.93 -46.23
C PRO A 963 -47.33 28.82 -45.75
#